data_AF-A0A225WGT9-F1
#
_entry.id   AF-A0A225WGT9-F1
#
_cell.length_a   1.000
_cell.length_b   1.000
_cell.length_c   1.000
_cell.angle_alpha   90.00
_cell.angle_beta   90.00
_cell.angle_gamma   90.00
#
_symmetry.space_group_name_H-M   'P 1'
#
loop_
_entity.id
_entity.type
_entity.pdbx_description
1 polymer ?
#
loop_
_entity_poly.entity_id
_entity_poly.type
_entity_poly.pdbx_seq_one_letter_code
_entity_poly.pdbx_strand_id
1 'polypeptide(L)'
;MVEKSGPTVNDQQMKGSTPFQRKVRLVHRLLVFGAAVWYIIISLMATNAALHILKDQAHYGTGIIPITSPLIAGYAGTSTIRKGPLVMDVLGNSTEPKDSGTLFLESASNSSYTQCTAASEGEASAIYTDDYLRWMFQDLQNKTAYNISLFNEIELILPVVDCQLFVISSGGAAIARVNYLVRYKDDTDRVLLLPTSLSIQDYYIAEQYERGSALLLTFAVVEDMTSTDPVPNHFTLALDYPYEYRPDFEVCTFDDHTDDGFWSFETIPQDSFMKPPKPVITARQLGFYLDKETSQVNQINFHWEPTDDPNSCLTYWYWHGDAVLRDNWAWVHIIHLLFAVDVIFQLSLLLFLVYRSIMQKHFWIGDAFASISNALLYRGIYVIISNHVNGYWTLTEFSMALADSVGGNSTVKYLPEMAHADMLTIYLNIVSVLSYLLRERIDPIFVLVCFEVGFNSREGLAKIFPSLQKVLVDYSDTESTFGRVDVDDFLSKLSPMRLWTMHPIHQNVWPLLIVTFVIIYSTIIVILLYVLARKLMRYHSRSQAANQDGDNKSGSRRQGSKLALFKSDTDTRELMQFETATGSVLKNRFGILSSYKNYTYMKGRRCASGDAIYCNGFVVANDKFVIATEDLMSLLIMKVTRARFTNIYVYTIREDTGVNQTARLVYPTTISWHDLAKVSVQPLP
;
A
#
# COMPACT_ATOMS: atom_id res chain seq x y z
N MET A 1 42.73 37.76 -72.43
CA MET A 1 41.90 36.58 -72.11
C MET A 1 42.49 35.94 -70.87
N VAL A 2 41.81 36.05 -69.73
CA VAL A 2 42.21 35.42 -68.46
C VAL A 2 41.07 34.50 -68.06
N GLU A 3 41.36 33.21 -68.08
CA GLU A 3 40.45 32.12 -67.79
C GLU A 3 40.27 32.01 -66.27
N LYS A 4 39.04 32.21 -65.78
CA LYS A 4 38.67 32.08 -64.37
C LYS A 4 38.47 30.60 -64.04
N SER A 5 39.38 30.05 -63.25
CA SER A 5 39.17 28.80 -62.51
C SER A 5 38.07 28.97 -61.46
N GLY A 6 37.03 28.15 -61.52
CA GLY A 6 35.92 28.12 -60.56
C GLY A 6 36.36 27.72 -59.14
N PRO A 7 35.60 28.12 -58.11
CA PRO A 7 35.95 27.81 -56.72
C PRO A 7 35.62 26.35 -56.39
N THR A 8 36.63 25.67 -55.84
CA THR A 8 36.52 24.37 -55.18
C THR A 8 35.60 24.43 -53.97
N VAL A 9 34.63 23.51 -53.92
CA VAL A 9 33.73 23.32 -52.78
C VAL A 9 34.53 22.62 -51.68
N ASN A 10 34.94 23.38 -50.67
CA ASN A 10 35.46 22.82 -49.42
C ASN A 10 34.30 22.23 -48.61
N ASP A 11 34.32 20.90 -48.43
CA ASP A 11 33.53 20.19 -47.44
C ASP A 11 33.88 20.68 -46.03
N GLN A 12 33.14 21.68 -45.54
CA GLN A 12 33.19 22.07 -44.13
C GLN A 12 32.39 21.06 -43.29
N GLN A 13 33.12 20.08 -42.76
CA GLN A 13 32.69 19.18 -41.70
C GLN A 13 32.28 20.01 -40.46
N MET A 14 30.98 20.18 -40.24
CA MET A 14 30.46 20.89 -39.06
C MET A 14 30.80 20.11 -37.77
N LYS A 15 31.25 20.85 -36.74
CA LYS A 15 31.59 20.33 -35.40
C LYS A 15 30.44 19.48 -34.83
N GLY A 16 30.64 18.16 -34.84
CA GLY A 16 29.84 17.22 -34.07
C GLY A 16 29.98 17.45 -32.57
N SER A 17 28.99 16.97 -31.80
CA SER A 17 29.05 16.90 -30.33
C SER A 17 30.39 16.33 -29.86
N THR A 18 30.94 16.89 -28.77
CA THR A 18 32.21 16.39 -28.21
C THR A 18 32.04 14.91 -27.81
N PRO A 19 33.10 14.09 -27.88
CA PRO A 19 33.03 12.68 -27.52
C PRO A 19 32.48 12.47 -26.10
N PHE A 20 32.77 13.39 -25.17
CA PHE A 20 32.20 13.42 -23.83
C PHE A 20 30.68 13.61 -23.83
N GLN A 21 30.15 14.60 -24.56
CA GLN A 21 28.70 14.82 -24.67
C GLN A 21 27.96 13.64 -25.31
N ARG A 22 28.60 12.91 -26.23
CA ARG A 22 28.04 11.67 -26.81
C ARG A 22 27.95 10.56 -25.76
N LYS A 23 29.00 10.36 -24.97
CA LYS A 23 29.02 9.37 -23.88
C LYS A 23 27.95 9.68 -22.82
N VAL A 24 27.85 10.93 -22.38
CA VAL A 24 26.84 11.35 -21.39
C VAL A 24 25.42 11.13 -21.90
N ARG A 25 25.13 11.49 -23.16
CA ARG A 25 23.83 11.24 -23.77
C ARG A 25 23.50 9.76 -23.84
N LEU A 26 24.48 8.91 -24.17
CA LEU A 26 24.31 7.47 -24.27
C LEU A 26 23.99 6.86 -22.90
N VAL A 27 24.76 7.21 -21.87
CA VAL A 27 24.48 6.79 -20.48
C VAL A 27 23.08 7.23 -20.06
N HIS A 28 22.72 8.48 -20.33
CA HIS A 28 21.40 8.99 -20.02
C HIS A 28 20.27 8.21 -20.74
N ARG A 29 20.42 7.89 -22.04
CA ARG A 29 19.46 7.05 -22.78
C ARG A 29 19.32 5.65 -22.19
N LEU A 30 20.42 5.04 -21.74
CA LEU A 30 20.38 3.75 -21.05
C LEU A 30 19.63 3.82 -19.71
N LEU A 31 19.82 4.91 -18.95
CA LEU A 31 19.07 5.14 -17.72
C LEU A 31 17.57 5.34 -17.98
N VAL A 32 17.19 6.06 -19.05
CA VAL A 32 15.79 6.22 -19.46
C VAL A 32 15.17 4.88 -19.88
N PHE A 33 15.95 4.01 -20.55
CA PHE A 33 15.52 2.64 -20.83
C PHE A 33 15.31 1.84 -19.54
N GLY A 34 16.25 1.92 -18.58
CA GLY A 34 16.12 1.30 -17.27
C GLY A 34 14.87 1.79 -16.51
N ALA A 35 14.57 3.09 -16.57
CA ALA A 35 13.36 3.69 -16.02
C ALA A 35 12.07 3.14 -16.66
N ALA A 36 12.05 2.92 -17.98
CA ALA A 36 10.92 2.29 -18.65
C ALA A 36 10.75 0.82 -18.24
N VAL A 37 11.84 0.08 -18.04
CA VAL A 37 11.81 -1.28 -17.49
C VAL A 37 11.31 -1.28 -16.05
N TRP A 38 11.74 -0.31 -15.23
CA TRP A 38 11.24 -0.15 -13.86
C TRP A 38 9.72 0.08 -13.82
N TYR A 39 9.20 0.92 -14.72
CA TYR A 39 7.75 1.10 -14.87
C TYR A 39 7.02 -0.22 -15.21
N ILE A 40 7.58 -1.08 -16.08
CA ILE A 40 7.02 -2.41 -16.35
C ILE A 40 7.02 -3.28 -15.09
N ILE A 41 8.12 -3.29 -14.35
CA ILE A 41 8.25 -4.08 -13.12
C ILE A 41 7.16 -3.68 -12.12
N ILE A 42 6.97 -2.38 -11.90
CA ILE A 42 5.91 -1.85 -11.02
C ILE A 42 4.52 -2.34 -11.47
N SER A 43 4.21 -2.24 -12.77
CA SER A 43 2.92 -2.70 -13.30
C SER A 43 2.70 -4.22 -13.15
N LEU A 44 3.76 -5.02 -13.31
CA LEU A 44 3.69 -6.48 -13.10
C LEU A 44 3.56 -6.83 -11.60
N MET A 45 4.26 -6.10 -10.72
CA MET A 45 4.13 -6.24 -9.27
C MET A 45 2.71 -5.93 -8.80
N ALA A 46 2.10 -4.84 -9.28
CA ALA A 46 0.70 -4.51 -8.99
C ALA A 46 -0.26 -5.59 -9.48
N THR A 47 -0.01 -6.16 -10.67
CA THR A 47 -0.82 -7.27 -11.20
C THR A 47 -0.70 -8.51 -10.31
N ASN A 48 0.52 -8.84 -9.87
CA ASN A 48 0.75 -9.98 -8.98
C ASN A 48 0.06 -9.77 -7.62
N ALA A 49 0.14 -8.57 -7.05
CA ALA A 49 -0.55 -8.21 -5.81
C ALA A 49 -2.07 -8.31 -5.94
N ALA A 50 -2.65 -7.82 -7.05
CA ALA A 50 -4.07 -7.96 -7.32
C ALA A 50 -4.49 -9.45 -7.43
N LEU A 51 -3.71 -10.27 -8.13
CA LEU A 51 -3.98 -11.72 -8.21
C LEU A 51 -3.81 -12.44 -6.87
N HIS A 52 -2.93 -11.94 -5.99
CA HIS A 52 -2.73 -12.48 -4.65
C HIS A 52 -3.98 -12.26 -3.77
N ILE A 53 -4.56 -11.06 -3.81
CA ILE A 53 -5.83 -10.78 -3.09
C ILE A 53 -6.99 -11.57 -3.69
N LEU A 54 -7.11 -11.64 -5.02
CA LEU A 54 -8.21 -12.37 -5.68
C LEU A 54 -8.20 -13.88 -5.40
N LYS A 55 -7.07 -14.42 -4.94
CA LYS A 55 -6.93 -15.82 -4.54
C LYS A 55 -7.17 -16.03 -3.03
N ASP A 56 -7.54 -14.99 -2.30
CA ASP A 56 -7.64 -14.99 -0.83
C ASP A 56 -6.35 -15.52 -0.20
N GLN A 57 -5.21 -14.92 -0.59
CA GLN A 57 -3.88 -15.30 -0.05
C GLN A 57 -3.22 -14.16 0.73
N ALA A 58 -3.89 -13.01 0.85
CA ALA A 58 -3.33 -11.80 1.46
C ALA A 58 -3.48 -11.82 3.00
N HIS A 59 -2.80 -12.79 3.63
CA HIS A 59 -2.72 -12.95 5.08
C HIS A 59 -1.36 -12.50 5.59
N TYR A 60 -1.32 -11.72 6.68
CA TYR A 60 -0.08 -11.22 7.27
C TYR A 60 -0.09 -11.34 8.79
N GLY A 61 0.85 -12.10 9.34
CA GLY A 61 1.10 -12.09 10.78
C GLY A 61 1.62 -10.73 11.24
N THR A 62 0.96 -10.14 12.22
CA THR A 62 1.39 -8.88 12.85
C THR A 62 2.46 -9.08 13.93
N GLY A 63 2.76 -10.33 14.28
CA GLY A 63 3.73 -10.72 15.30
C GLY A 63 3.12 -10.78 16.70
N ILE A 64 3.99 -10.98 17.70
CA ILE A 64 3.60 -11.10 19.10
C ILE A 64 3.40 -9.72 19.71
N ILE A 65 2.23 -9.51 20.33
CA ILE A 65 1.88 -8.31 21.10
C ILE A 65 1.82 -8.72 22.58
N PRO A 66 2.92 -8.53 23.34
CA PRO A 66 2.95 -8.91 24.74
C PRO A 66 2.17 -7.90 25.59
N ILE A 67 1.12 -8.36 26.25
CA ILE A 67 0.44 -7.62 27.30
C ILE A 67 0.94 -8.15 28.65
N THR A 68 1.41 -7.26 29.52
CA THR A 68 2.07 -7.64 30.77
C THR A 68 1.24 -7.28 32.00
N SER A 69 1.18 -8.21 32.96
CA SER A 69 0.71 -8.06 34.33
C SER A 69 1.91 -8.20 35.28
N PRO A 70 2.68 -7.12 35.51
CA PRO A 70 4.03 -7.23 36.08
C PRO A 70 4.07 -7.50 37.59
N LEU A 71 2.98 -7.32 38.33
CA LEU A 71 2.98 -7.39 39.80
C LEU A 71 2.60 -8.78 40.30
N ILE A 72 1.58 -9.41 39.71
CA ILE A 72 0.96 -10.62 40.28
C ILE A 72 1.94 -11.78 40.47
N ALA A 73 2.87 -11.99 39.55
CA ALA A 73 3.89 -13.05 39.68
C ALA A 73 4.83 -12.82 40.88
N GLY A 74 5.20 -11.57 41.15
CA GLY A 74 5.99 -11.22 42.34
C GLY A 74 5.23 -11.49 43.65
N TYR A 75 3.92 -11.23 43.65
CA TYR A 75 3.04 -11.53 44.78
C TYR A 75 2.76 -13.03 44.95
N ALA A 76 2.75 -13.81 43.86
CA ALA A 76 2.70 -15.28 43.91
C ALA A 76 3.97 -15.87 44.54
N GLY A 77 5.12 -15.21 44.37
CA GLY A 77 6.39 -15.59 44.98
C GLY A 77 7.17 -16.62 44.14
N THR A 78 8.04 -17.38 44.78
CA THR A 78 8.95 -18.34 44.13
C THR A 78 8.71 -19.79 44.56
N SER A 79 7.56 -20.08 45.17
CA SER A 79 7.19 -21.41 45.66
C SER A 79 5.69 -21.64 45.49
N THR A 80 5.09 -22.50 46.32
CA THR A 80 3.63 -22.66 46.39
C THR A 80 2.92 -21.34 46.68
N ILE A 81 1.76 -21.12 46.06
CA ILE A 81 0.96 -19.88 46.23
C ILE A 81 0.63 -19.64 47.70
N ARG A 82 0.37 -20.70 48.49
CA ARG A 82 0.13 -20.62 49.94
C ARG A 82 1.23 -19.90 50.72
N LYS A 83 2.50 -20.10 50.32
CA LYS A 83 3.69 -19.51 50.93
C LYS A 83 4.10 -18.19 50.28
N GLY A 84 3.40 -17.78 49.22
CA GLY A 84 3.66 -16.54 48.50
C GLY A 84 3.37 -15.30 49.34
N PRO A 85 4.03 -14.16 49.03
CA PRO A 85 3.78 -12.87 49.69
C PRO A 85 2.31 -12.45 49.68
N LEU A 86 1.55 -12.80 48.64
CA LEU A 86 0.11 -12.54 48.54
C LEU A 86 -0.66 -13.09 49.74
N VAL A 87 -0.39 -14.34 50.14
CA VAL A 87 -1.11 -14.98 51.24
C VAL A 87 -0.48 -14.66 52.59
N MET A 88 0.85 -14.72 52.67
CA MET A 88 1.58 -14.56 53.93
C MET A 88 1.60 -13.12 54.42
N ASP A 89 1.94 -12.18 53.54
CA ASP A 89 2.21 -10.79 53.93
C ASP A 89 0.96 -9.91 53.74
N VAL A 90 0.28 -10.02 52.59
CA VAL A 90 -0.86 -9.15 52.27
C VAL A 90 -2.14 -9.59 53.00
N LEU A 91 -2.44 -10.88 53.00
CA LEU A 91 -3.62 -11.43 53.68
C LEU A 91 -3.37 -11.82 55.14
N GLY A 92 -2.14 -11.60 55.65
CA GLY A 92 -1.78 -11.90 57.03
C GLY A 92 -1.89 -13.39 57.36
N ASN A 93 -1.48 -14.26 56.43
CA ASN A 93 -1.56 -15.72 56.53
C ASN A 93 -2.99 -16.28 56.62
N SER A 94 -4.02 -15.50 56.28
CA SER A 94 -5.40 -15.97 56.20
C SER A 94 -5.75 -16.48 54.82
N THR A 95 -6.44 -17.62 54.78
CA THR A 95 -7.06 -18.17 53.56
C THR A 95 -8.58 -18.18 53.64
N GLU A 96 -9.19 -17.52 54.65
CA GLU A 96 -10.64 -17.50 54.79
C GLU A 96 -11.31 -16.75 53.62
N PRO A 97 -12.35 -17.33 52.99
CA PRO A 97 -13.17 -16.65 52.00
C PRO A 97 -13.67 -15.32 52.51
N LYS A 98 -13.46 -14.27 51.71
CA LYS A 98 -14.00 -12.95 52.01
C LYS A 98 -15.36 -12.80 51.34
N ASP A 99 -16.35 -12.33 52.09
CA ASP A 99 -17.69 -12.06 51.57
C ASP A 99 -17.72 -10.84 50.62
N SER A 100 -16.77 -9.92 50.75
CA SER A 100 -16.62 -8.75 49.89
C SER A 100 -15.18 -8.25 49.80
N GLY A 101 -14.92 -7.47 48.76
CA GLY A 101 -13.65 -6.81 48.47
C GLY A 101 -12.81 -7.53 47.41
N THR A 102 -12.32 -6.73 46.46
CA THR A 102 -11.30 -7.09 45.46
C THR A 102 -9.97 -6.49 45.89
N LEU A 103 -8.88 -7.26 45.78
CA LEU A 103 -7.54 -6.77 46.06
C LEU A 103 -6.91 -6.19 44.79
N PHE A 104 -6.49 -4.94 44.86
CA PHE A 104 -5.80 -4.21 43.80
C PHE A 104 -4.31 -4.10 44.14
N LEU A 105 -3.45 -4.65 43.29
CA LEU A 105 -2.01 -4.56 43.42
C LEU A 105 -1.54 -3.26 42.76
N GLU A 106 -1.09 -2.28 43.55
CA GLU A 106 -0.70 -0.95 43.04
C GLU A 106 0.79 -0.86 42.71
N SER A 107 1.61 -1.58 43.47
CA SER A 107 3.06 -1.68 43.27
C SER A 107 3.57 -3.00 43.87
N ALA A 108 4.87 -3.29 43.77
CA ALA A 108 5.46 -4.53 44.30
C ALA A 108 5.30 -4.74 45.82
N SER A 109 4.93 -3.70 46.57
CA SER A 109 4.78 -3.75 48.03
C SER A 109 3.53 -3.06 48.56
N ASN A 110 2.68 -2.52 47.69
CA ASN A 110 1.46 -1.81 48.10
C ASN A 110 0.23 -2.41 47.41
N SER A 111 -0.80 -2.65 48.20
CA SER A 111 -2.08 -3.18 47.74
C SER A 111 -3.22 -2.46 48.43
N SER A 112 -4.34 -2.33 47.74
CA SER A 112 -5.53 -1.62 48.20
C SER A 112 -6.79 -2.45 47.96
N TYR A 113 -7.84 -2.19 48.73
CA TYR A 113 -9.20 -2.67 48.44
C TYR A 113 -10.04 -1.62 47.71
N THR A 114 -9.45 -0.45 47.44
CA THR A 114 -10.05 0.58 46.60
C THR A 114 -9.55 0.38 45.18
N GLN A 115 -10.45 0.50 44.21
CA GLN A 115 -10.12 0.39 42.79
C GLN A 115 -9.02 1.39 42.42
N CYS A 116 -8.01 0.93 41.69
CA CYS A 116 -6.93 1.80 41.25
C CYS A 116 -7.38 2.82 40.20
N THR A 117 -6.69 3.97 40.15
CA THR A 117 -7.05 5.13 39.32
C THR A 117 -7.30 4.77 37.86
N ALA A 118 -6.41 3.95 37.27
CA ALA A 118 -6.54 3.50 35.89
C ALA A 118 -7.83 2.71 35.65
N ALA A 119 -8.25 1.89 36.62
CA ALA A 119 -9.48 1.13 36.54
C ALA A 119 -10.70 2.02 36.81
N SER A 120 -10.65 2.93 37.79
CA SER A 120 -11.79 3.78 38.14
C SER A 120 -12.12 4.86 37.12
N GLU A 121 -11.13 5.36 36.39
CA GLU A 121 -11.30 6.42 35.38
C GLU A 121 -11.48 5.88 33.95
N GLY A 122 -11.21 4.58 33.75
CA GLY A 122 -11.32 3.92 32.45
C GLY A 122 -12.74 3.47 32.09
N GLU A 123 -12.96 3.22 30.79
CA GLU A 123 -14.20 2.63 30.28
C GLU A 123 -14.50 1.24 30.85
N ALA A 124 -13.46 0.52 31.28
CA ALA A 124 -13.55 -0.78 31.93
C ALA A 124 -13.83 -0.71 33.45
N SER A 125 -14.15 0.46 34.00
CA SER A 125 -14.32 0.66 35.44
C SER A 125 -15.33 -0.27 36.08
N ALA A 126 -16.46 -0.50 35.41
CA ALA A 126 -17.51 -1.40 35.91
C ALA A 126 -17.11 -2.89 35.88
N ILE A 127 -16.14 -3.28 35.02
CA ILE A 127 -15.65 -4.66 34.92
C ILE A 127 -14.86 -5.05 36.17
N TYR A 128 -14.04 -4.14 36.71
CA TYR A 128 -13.19 -4.44 37.86
C TYR A 128 -13.85 -4.19 39.22
N THR A 129 -15.18 -4.18 39.27
CA THR A 129 -15.94 -4.08 40.53
C THR A 129 -16.00 -5.44 41.25
N ASP A 130 -16.04 -5.41 42.58
CA ASP A 130 -16.13 -6.63 43.39
C ASP A 130 -17.36 -7.47 43.03
N ASP A 131 -18.52 -6.82 42.88
CA ASP A 131 -19.77 -7.46 42.49
C ASP A 131 -19.65 -8.19 41.14
N TYR A 132 -19.10 -7.54 40.11
CA TYR A 132 -19.00 -8.14 38.78
C TYR A 132 -17.99 -9.29 38.72
N LEU A 133 -16.80 -9.12 39.32
CA LEU A 133 -15.77 -10.16 39.32
C LEU A 133 -16.22 -11.42 40.07
N ARG A 134 -16.88 -11.25 41.23
CA ARG A 134 -17.42 -12.38 41.99
C ARG A 134 -18.60 -13.05 41.26
N TRP A 135 -19.49 -12.24 40.67
CA TRP A 135 -20.59 -12.76 39.86
C TRP A 135 -20.08 -13.59 38.68
N MET A 136 -19.04 -13.11 37.98
CA MET A 136 -18.42 -13.83 36.87
C MET A 136 -17.80 -15.16 37.31
N PHE A 137 -17.05 -15.16 38.42
CA PHE A 137 -16.50 -16.40 38.98
C PHE A 137 -17.58 -17.39 39.39
N GLN A 138 -18.61 -16.91 40.09
CA GLN A 138 -19.72 -17.74 40.54
C GLN A 138 -20.48 -18.34 39.36
N ASP A 139 -20.68 -17.57 38.30
CA ASP A 139 -21.35 -18.06 37.11
C ASP A 139 -20.52 -19.12 36.38
N LEU A 140 -19.23 -18.83 36.14
CA LEU A 140 -18.28 -19.79 35.60
C LEU A 140 -18.29 -21.11 36.39
N GLN A 141 -18.19 -21.03 37.72
CA GLN A 141 -18.22 -22.19 38.60
C GLN A 141 -19.51 -23.01 38.43
N ASN A 142 -20.67 -22.35 38.52
CA ASN A 142 -21.97 -23.02 38.44
C ASN A 142 -22.21 -23.67 37.07
N LYS A 143 -21.75 -23.02 36.01
CA LYS A 143 -22.01 -23.45 34.63
C LYS A 143 -21.05 -24.53 34.18
N THR A 144 -19.81 -24.57 34.65
CA THR A 144 -18.77 -25.45 34.09
C THR A 144 -18.35 -26.61 34.98
N ALA A 145 -18.83 -26.67 36.23
CA ALA A 145 -18.51 -27.72 37.21
C ALA A 145 -18.92 -29.15 36.78
N TYR A 146 -19.75 -29.31 35.73
CA TYR A 146 -20.10 -30.62 35.18
C TYR A 146 -18.93 -31.30 34.46
N ASN A 147 -17.95 -30.53 33.98
CA ASN A 147 -16.77 -31.04 33.27
C ASN A 147 -15.47 -30.66 33.99
N ILE A 148 -15.38 -29.42 34.49
CA ILE A 148 -14.22 -28.94 35.26
C ILE A 148 -14.46 -29.27 36.75
N SER A 149 -14.11 -30.49 37.16
CA SER A 149 -14.39 -30.98 38.52
C SER A 149 -13.75 -30.15 39.63
N LEU A 150 -12.63 -29.47 39.33
CA LEU A 150 -11.95 -28.55 40.25
C LEU A 150 -12.92 -27.57 40.91
N PHE A 151 -13.88 -27.03 40.16
CA PHE A 151 -14.86 -26.06 40.64
C PHE A 151 -15.79 -26.60 41.74
N ASN A 152 -15.97 -27.91 41.87
CA ASN A 152 -16.72 -28.51 42.98
C ASN A 152 -15.90 -28.54 44.28
N GLU A 153 -14.57 -28.61 44.17
CA GLU A 153 -13.63 -28.83 45.26
C GLU A 153 -13.09 -27.51 45.86
N ILE A 154 -13.18 -26.41 45.12
CA ILE A 154 -12.63 -25.11 45.51
C ILE A 154 -13.69 -24.08 45.91
N GLU A 155 -13.26 -23.10 46.71
CA GLU A 155 -14.02 -21.89 47.02
C GLU A 155 -13.15 -20.63 46.83
N LEU A 156 -13.80 -19.51 46.46
CA LEU A 156 -13.14 -18.24 46.20
C LEU A 156 -12.69 -17.57 47.50
N ILE A 157 -11.40 -17.24 47.59
CA ILE A 157 -10.89 -16.39 48.67
C ILE A 157 -11.20 -14.93 48.36
N LEU A 158 -10.68 -14.41 47.25
CA LEU A 158 -11.00 -13.09 46.70
C LEU A 158 -10.44 -12.90 45.27
N PRO A 159 -11.02 -12.00 44.46
CA PRO A 159 -10.43 -11.56 43.19
C PRO A 159 -9.22 -10.65 43.40
N VAL A 160 -8.18 -10.82 42.59
CA VAL A 160 -6.94 -10.02 42.61
C VAL A 160 -6.70 -9.39 41.25
N VAL A 161 -6.55 -8.07 41.21
CA VAL A 161 -6.35 -7.26 40.01
C VAL A 161 -4.97 -6.60 40.06
N ASP A 162 -4.21 -6.72 38.97
CA ASP A 162 -2.94 -6.03 38.79
C ASP A 162 -3.17 -4.67 38.16
N CYS A 163 -2.94 -3.59 38.90
CA CYS A 163 -3.23 -2.24 38.42
C CYS A 163 -2.22 -1.71 37.41
N GLN A 164 -1.12 -2.42 37.18
CA GLN A 164 -0.15 -2.07 36.14
C GLN A 164 -0.43 -2.80 34.82
N LEU A 165 -1.50 -3.60 34.76
CA LEU A 165 -1.97 -4.20 33.52
C LEU A 165 -2.41 -3.12 32.53
N PHE A 166 -1.71 -3.03 31.40
CA PHE A 166 -1.95 -2.00 30.38
C PHE A 166 -3.42 -1.91 29.93
N VAL A 167 -4.09 -3.06 29.75
CA VAL A 167 -5.46 -3.11 29.22
C VAL A 167 -6.51 -2.49 30.12
N ILE A 168 -6.21 -2.29 31.41
CA ILE A 168 -7.11 -1.57 32.32
C ILE A 168 -7.30 -0.11 31.84
N SER A 169 -6.22 0.49 31.32
CA SER A 169 -6.24 1.86 30.80
C SER A 169 -6.54 1.94 29.29
N SER A 170 -6.18 0.92 28.51
CA SER A 170 -6.17 0.97 27.04
C SER A 170 -7.04 -0.07 26.31
N GLY A 171 -7.44 -1.16 26.99
CA GLY A 171 -8.16 -2.29 26.40
C GLY A 171 -9.65 -2.05 26.17
N GLY A 172 -10.18 -0.94 26.70
CA GLY A 172 -11.61 -0.64 26.69
C GLY A 172 -12.44 -1.71 27.40
N ALA A 173 -13.75 -1.70 27.17
CA ALA A 173 -14.67 -2.67 27.76
C ALA A 173 -14.70 -4.05 27.05
N ALA A 174 -13.80 -4.33 26.10
CA ALA A 174 -13.85 -5.55 25.29
C ALA A 174 -13.00 -6.71 25.85
N ILE A 175 -11.97 -6.40 26.64
CA ILE A 175 -11.05 -7.39 27.20
C ILE A 175 -10.77 -7.10 28.67
N ALA A 176 -10.56 -8.13 29.47
CA ALA A 176 -10.21 -7.99 30.88
C ALA A 176 -9.36 -9.17 31.37
N ARG A 177 -8.59 -8.94 32.43
CA ARG A 177 -7.82 -10.00 33.08
C ARG A 177 -7.87 -9.85 34.59
N VAL A 178 -8.15 -10.95 35.28
CA VAL A 178 -8.28 -11.01 36.74
C VAL A 178 -7.65 -12.31 37.24
N ASN A 179 -7.10 -12.30 38.44
CA ASN A 179 -6.55 -13.51 39.07
C ASN A 179 -7.43 -13.89 40.25
N TYR A 180 -8.12 -15.03 40.17
CA TYR A 180 -8.92 -15.51 41.29
C TYR A 180 -8.06 -16.32 42.25
N LEU A 181 -7.94 -15.86 43.50
CA LEU A 181 -7.29 -16.63 44.56
C LEU A 181 -8.33 -17.56 45.17
N VAL A 182 -8.06 -18.87 45.16
CA VAL A 182 -9.01 -19.91 45.59
C VAL A 182 -8.31 -20.89 46.52
N ARG A 183 -9.07 -21.62 47.33
CA ARG A 183 -8.57 -22.75 48.12
C ARG A 183 -9.45 -23.97 47.97
N TYR A 184 -8.90 -25.14 48.31
CA TYR A 184 -9.70 -26.35 48.47
C TYR A 184 -10.57 -26.26 49.72
N LYS A 185 -11.81 -26.77 49.63
CA LYS A 185 -12.76 -26.83 50.74
C LYS A 185 -12.31 -27.80 51.83
N ASP A 186 -11.72 -28.93 51.42
CA ASP A 186 -11.28 -30.00 52.33
C ASP A 186 -9.86 -29.77 52.87
N ASP A 187 -9.05 -28.95 52.20
CA ASP A 187 -7.68 -28.61 52.59
C ASP A 187 -7.43 -27.11 52.41
N THR A 188 -7.64 -26.35 53.48
CA THR A 188 -7.56 -24.88 53.44
C THR A 188 -6.14 -24.33 53.29
N ASP A 189 -5.12 -25.18 53.38
CA ASP A 189 -3.72 -24.82 53.12
C ASP A 189 -3.32 -25.03 51.65
N ARG A 190 -4.12 -25.74 50.86
CA ARG A 190 -3.94 -25.85 49.41
C ARG A 190 -4.64 -24.68 48.72
N VAL A 191 -3.83 -23.71 48.32
CA VAL A 191 -4.26 -22.45 47.70
C VAL A 191 -3.78 -22.42 46.26
N LEU A 192 -4.67 -22.02 45.36
CA LEU A 192 -4.41 -21.89 43.93
C LEU A 192 -4.63 -20.45 43.48
N LEU A 193 -3.92 -20.06 42.44
CA LEU A 193 -4.18 -18.82 41.71
C LEU A 193 -4.68 -19.18 40.31
N LEU A 194 -5.84 -18.64 39.95
CA LEU A 194 -6.46 -18.84 38.65
C LEU A 194 -6.35 -17.55 37.83
N PRO A 195 -5.26 -17.35 37.05
CA PRO A 195 -5.22 -16.26 36.08
C PRO A 195 -6.30 -16.48 35.03
N THR A 196 -7.25 -15.55 34.94
CA THR A 196 -8.41 -15.61 34.04
C THR A 196 -8.38 -14.44 33.08
N SER A 197 -8.41 -14.75 31.78
CA SER A 197 -8.47 -13.79 30.68
C SER A 197 -9.85 -13.84 30.02
N LEU A 198 -10.47 -12.68 29.86
CA LEU A 198 -11.80 -12.48 29.31
C LEU A 198 -11.67 -11.65 28.02
N SER A 199 -12.32 -12.09 26.94
CA SER A 199 -12.39 -11.35 25.68
C SER A 199 -13.79 -11.50 25.08
N ILE A 200 -14.42 -10.37 24.76
CA ILE A 200 -15.55 -10.38 23.83
C ILE A 200 -14.99 -10.53 22.41
N GLN A 201 -15.52 -11.50 21.68
CA GLN A 201 -15.06 -11.91 20.36
C GLN A 201 -16.24 -12.11 19.42
N ASP A 202 -16.00 -12.03 18.12
CA ASP A 202 -16.96 -12.49 17.13
C ASP A 202 -16.88 -14.01 17.03
N TYR A 203 -18.01 -14.68 16.85
CA TYR A 203 -18.07 -16.13 16.63
C TYR A 203 -18.84 -16.50 15.36
N TYR A 204 -18.49 -17.65 14.80
CA TYR A 204 -19.19 -18.25 13.67
C TYR A 204 -19.39 -19.75 13.88
N ILE A 205 -20.58 -20.24 13.55
CA ILE A 205 -20.88 -21.66 13.45
C ILE A 205 -21.30 -21.93 12.00
N ALA A 206 -20.33 -22.32 11.19
CA ALA A 206 -20.49 -22.42 9.74
C ALA A 206 -21.64 -23.34 9.32
N GLU A 207 -21.79 -24.49 10.00
CA GLU A 207 -22.83 -25.48 9.69
C GLU A 207 -24.25 -24.97 9.94
N GLN A 208 -24.40 -23.98 10.83
CA GLN A 208 -25.69 -23.43 11.25
C GLN A 208 -25.95 -22.04 10.64
N TYR A 209 -24.98 -21.48 9.91
CA TYR A 209 -25.00 -20.08 9.44
C TYR A 209 -25.24 -19.08 10.59
N GLU A 210 -24.80 -19.44 11.79
CA GLU A 210 -24.96 -18.63 12.99
C GLU A 210 -23.70 -17.78 13.21
N ARG A 211 -23.90 -16.52 13.58
CA ARG A 211 -22.84 -15.57 13.91
C ARG A 211 -23.32 -14.58 14.96
N GLY A 212 -22.41 -14.13 15.81
CA GLY A 212 -22.72 -13.16 16.86
C GLY A 212 -21.49 -12.82 17.68
N SER A 213 -21.70 -12.25 18.85
CA SER A 213 -20.64 -12.04 19.84
C SER A 213 -20.58 -13.19 20.82
N ALA A 214 -19.40 -13.50 21.35
CA ALA A 214 -19.22 -14.45 22.43
C ALA A 214 -18.22 -13.91 23.44
N LEU A 215 -18.37 -14.31 24.70
CA LEU A 215 -17.32 -14.17 25.71
C LEU A 215 -16.46 -15.42 25.69
N LEU A 216 -15.21 -15.28 25.26
CA LEU A 216 -14.17 -16.27 25.49
C LEU A 216 -13.54 -15.99 26.86
N LEU A 217 -13.70 -16.97 27.77
CA LEU A 217 -13.03 -16.97 29.06
C LEU A 217 -12.06 -18.14 29.09
N THR A 218 -10.78 -17.81 29.31
CA THR A 218 -9.71 -18.78 29.51
C THR A 218 -9.12 -18.61 30.88
N PHE A 219 -8.83 -19.70 31.57
CA PHE A 219 -8.10 -19.64 32.83
C PHE A 219 -7.12 -20.79 32.97
N ALA A 220 -6.04 -20.51 33.68
CA ALA A 220 -5.02 -21.49 34.01
C ALA A 220 -5.06 -21.83 35.50
N VAL A 221 -4.44 -22.95 35.90
CA VAL A 221 -4.40 -23.37 37.30
C VAL A 221 -2.97 -23.36 37.83
N VAL A 222 -2.65 -22.39 38.69
CA VAL A 222 -1.30 -22.24 39.27
C VAL A 222 -1.32 -22.57 40.76
N GLU A 223 -0.67 -23.68 41.15
CA GLU A 223 -0.48 -24.08 42.56
C GLU A 223 0.94 -23.79 43.06
N ASP A 224 1.94 -23.97 42.20
CA ASP A 224 3.36 -23.84 42.53
C ASP A 224 4.13 -23.12 41.42
N MET A 225 4.83 -22.04 41.78
CA MET A 225 5.66 -21.25 40.89
C MET A 225 6.95 -21.97 40.45
N THR A 226 7.30 -23.08 41.10
CA THR A 226 8.47 -23.91 40.76
C THR A 226 8.14 -25.10 39.88
N SER A 227 6.84 -25.32 39.56
CA SER A 227 6.42 -26.42 38.71
C SER A 227 7.08 -26.35 37.34
N THR A 228 7.61 -27.50 36.90
CA THR A 228 8.11 -27.69 35.53
C THR A 228 7.09 -28.32 34.60
N ASP A 229 5.97 -28.80 35.16
CA ASP A 229 4.89 -29.39 34.38
C ASP A 229 4.10 -28.27 33.70
N PRO A 230 3.64 -28.46 32.44
CA PRO A 230 2.83 -27.47 31.74
C PRO A 230 1.59 -27.09 32.54
N VAL A 231 1.34 -25.79 32.66
CA VAL A 231 0.17 -25.26 33.37
C VAL A 231 -1.11 -25.67 32.61
N PRO A 232 -2.08 -26.36 33.25
CA PRO A 232 -3.35 -26.68 32.63
C PRO A 232 -4.14 -25.41 32.27
N ASN A 233 -4.59 -25.31 31.02
CA ASN A 233 -5.45 -24.24 30.53
C ASN A 233 -6.84 -24.77 30.20
N HIS A 234 -7.87 -24.02 30.62
CA HIS A 234 -9.26 -24.34 30.36
C HIS A 234 -9.91 -23.24 29.53
N PHE A 235 -10.78 -23.64 28.59
CA PHE A 235 -11.47 -22.76 27.67
C PHE A 235 -12.97 -22.88 27.86
N THR A 236 -13.65 -21.75 27.92
CA THR A 236 -15.10 -21.68 28.07
C THR A 236 -15.63 -20.55 27.21
N LEU A 237 -16.77 -20.78 26.56
CA LEU A 237 -17.44 -19.82 25.70
C LEU A 237 -18.84 -19.55 26.23
N ALA A 238 -19.24 -18.28 26.27
CA ALA A 238 -20.63 -17.90 26.40
C ALA A 238 -21.06 -17.16 25.12
N LEU A 239 -21.82 -17.86 24.27
CA LEU A 239 -22.37 -17.28 23.04
C LEU A 239 -23.38 -16.17 23.38
N ASP A 240 -23.56 -15.22 22.47
CA ASP A 240 -24.44 -14.05 22.56
C ASP A 240 -24.15 -13.04 23.69
N TYR A 241 -23.22 -13.32 24.59
CA TYR A 241 -22.69 -12.32 25.52
C TYR A 241 -21.88 -11.26 24.75
N PRO A 242 -22.00 -9.94 25.03
CA PRO A 242 -22.58 -9.29 26.22
C PRO A 242 -24.04 -8.87 26.09
N TYR A 243 -24.79 -9.40 25.11
CA TYR A 243 -26.18 -9.00 24.85
C TYR A 243 -27.23 -9.86 25.56
N GLU A 244 -26.78 -10.86 26.32
CA GLU A 244 -27.61 -11.61 27.25
C GLU A 244 -27.40 -11.15 28.71
N TYR A 245 -28.44 -11.32 29.52
CA TYR A 245 -28.43 -10.93 30.95
C TYR A 245 -27.38 -11.69 31.78
N ARG A 246 -27.03 -12.91 31.36
CA ARG A 246 -26.10 -13.77 32.09
C ARG A 246 -25.33 -14.64 31.09
N PRO A 247 -24.01 -14.77 31.19
CA PRO A 247 -23.25 -15.64 30.30
C PRO A 247 -23.69 -17.10 30.50
N ASP A 248 -24.02 -17.80 29.41
CA ASP A 248 -24.26 -19.24 29.46
C ASP A 248 -22.97 -19.98 29.08
N PHE A 249 -22.04 -20.10 30.03
CA PHE A 249 -20.75 -20.75 29.76
C PHE A 249 -20.92 -22.22 29.40
N GLU A 250 -20.40 -22.61 28.24
CA GLU A 250 -20.16 -23.99 27.86
C GLU A 250 -18.64 -24.24 27.86
N VAL A 251 -18.21 -25.40 28.36
CA VAL A 251 -16.80 -25.81 28.32
C VAL A 251 -16.41 -26.17 26.89
N CYS A 252 -15.19 -25.85 26.47
CA CYS A 252 -14.74 -26.09 25.10
C CYS A 252 -13.43 -26.88 25.06
N THR A 253 -13.28 -27.73 24.05
CA THR A 253 -11.97 -28.26 23.64
C THR A 253 -11.40 -27.34 22.58
N PHE A 254 -10.15 -26.92 22.78
CA PHE A 254 -9.39 -26.20 21.77
C PHE A 254 -8.78 -27.20 20.77
N ASP A 255 -9.02 -26.99 19.48
CA ASP A 255 -8.48 -27.85 18.43
C ASP A 255 -7.19 -27.28 17.86
N ASP A 256 -7.27 -26.12 17.21
CA ASP A 256 -6.15 -25.42 16.58
C ASP A 256 -6.53 -23.96 16.26
N HIS A 257 -5.56 -23.17 15.80
CA HIS A 257 -5.81 -21.90 15.13
C HIS A 257 -6.05 -22.11 13.64
N THR A 258 -6.98 -21.36 13.05
CA THR A 258 -7.20 -21.38 11.59
C THR A 258 -6.14 -20.54 10.86
N ASP A 259 -5.98 -20.76 9.55
CA ASP A 259 -5.07 -19.95 8.71
C ASP A 259 -5.40 -18.44 8.72
N ASP A 260 -6.66 -18.10 9.04
CA ASP A 260 -7.15 -16.72 9.17
C ASP A 260 -6.99 -16.15 10.59
N GLY A 261 -6.39 -16.90 11.53
CA GLY A 261 -6.13 -16.44 12.90
C GLY A 261 -7.32 -16.54 13.87
N PHE A 262 -8.29 -17.43 13.58
CA PHE A 262 -9.36 -17.75 14.52
C PHE A 262 -8.97 -18.87 15.47
N TRP A 263 -9.53 -18.86 16.67
CA TRP A 263 -9.61 -20.05 17.51
C TRP A 263 -10.62 -21.04 16.94
N SER A 264 -10.27 -22.32 16.84
CA SER A 264 -11.20 -23.42 16.57
C SER A 264 -11.51 -24.16 17.87
N PHE A 265 -12.80 -24.21 18.23
CA PHE A 265 -13.30 -24.90 19.42
C PHE A 265 -14.41 -25.89 19.09
N GLU A 266 -14.51 -26.94 19.87
CA GLU A 266 -15.69 -27.80 19.96
C GLU A 266 -16.33 -27.66 21.36
N THR A 267 -17.61 -27.30 21.43
CA THR A 267 -18.29 -27.16 22.73
C THR A 267 -18.65 -28.51 23.33
N ILE A 268 -18.53 -28.62 24.66
CA ILE A 268 -18.91 -29.80 25.44
C ILE A 268 -20.20 -29.46 26.19
N PRO A 269 -21.39 -29.79 25.66
CA PRO A 269 -22.66 -29.46 26.30
C PRO A 269 -22.85 -30.25 27.60
N GLN A 270 -23.48 -29.62 28.61
CA GLN A 270 -23.82 -30.26 29.88
C GLN A 270 -24.70 -31.51 29.69
N ASP A 271 -25.64 -31.44 28.74
CA ASP A 271 -26.48 -32.56 28.33
C ASP A 271 -26.34 -32.80 26.82
N SER A 272 -25.43 -33.70 26.47
CA SER A 272 -25.13 -34.04 25.07
C SER A 272 -26.30 -34.73 24.35
N PHE A 273 -27.34 -35.19 25.06
CA PHE A 273 -28.55 -35.73 24.44
C PHE A 273 -29.53 -34.63 24.01
N MET A 274 -29.54 -33.49 24.71
CA MET A 274 -30.43 -32.37 24.46
C MET A 274 -29.81 -31.31 23.55
N LYS A 275 -28.51 -31.07 23.66
CA LYS A 275 -27.74 -30.14 22.83
C LYS A 275 -26.55 -30.89 22.22
N PRO A 276 -26.37 -30.91 20.89
CA PRO A 276 -25.16 -31.47 20.29
C PRO A 276 -23.95 -30.54 20.53
N PRO A 277 -22.72 -31.08 20.55
CA PRO A 277 -21.49 -30.31 20.44
C PRO A 277 -21.53 -29.37 19.22
N LYS A 278 -21.01 -28.15 19.39
CA LYS A 278 -20.98 -27.14 18.32
C LYS A 278 -19.52 -26.86 17.93
N PRO A 279 -19.17 -26.94 16.64
CA PRO A 279 -17.89 -26.43 16.14
C PRO A 279 -17.99 -24.90 16.03
N VAL A 280 -17.28 -24.18 16.89
CA VAL A 280 -17.28 -22.73 16.96
C VAL A 280 -15.91 -22.20 16.59
N ILE A 281 -15.86 -21.27 15.63
CA ILE A 281 -14.67 -20.45 15.42
C ILE A 281 -14.88 -19.07 16.02
N THR A 282 -13.85 -18.52 16.67
CA THR A 282 -13.95 -17.20 17.31
C THR A 282 -12.64 -16.44 17.26
N ALA A 283 -12.72 -15.11 17.13
CA ALA A 283 -11.57 -14.23 17.20
C ALA A 283 -12.04 -12.84 17.62
N ARG A 284 -11.14 -12.07 18.24
CA ARG A 284 -11.37 -10.63 18.38
C ARG A 284 -11.02 -9.96 17.06
N GLN A 285 -12.01 -9.53 16.30
CA GLN A 285 -11.78 -8.95 14.98
C GLN A 285 -11.74 -7.43 15.08
N LEU A 286 -10.70 -6.79 14.56
CA LEU A 286 -10.64 -5.32 14.46
C LEU A 286 -10.32 -4.93 13.03
N GLY A 287 -10.96 -3.87 12.54
CA GLY A 287 -10.71 -3.41 11.18
C GLY A 287 -11.91 -2.71 10.60
N PHE A 288 -11.90 -2.55 9.28
CA PHE A 288 -12.94 -1.85 8.57
C PHE A 288 -13.24 -2.47 7.21
N TYR A 289 -14.44 -2.21 6.70
CA TYR A 289 -14.87 -2.65 5.38
C TYR A 289 -15.64 -1.54 4.64
N LEU A 290 -15.71 -1.61 3.31
CA LEU A 290 -16.43 -0.61 2.52
C LEU A 290 -17.93 -0.90 2.41
N ASP A 291 -18.29 -2.02 1.77
CA ASP A 291 -19.69 -2.43 1.58
C ASP A 291 -20.06 -3.59 2.51
N LYS A 292 -19.25 -4.66 2.47
CA LYS A 292 -19.44 -5.88 3.26
C LYS A 292 -18.11 -6.49 3.67
N GLU A 293 -18.11 -7.13 4.83
CA GLU A 293 -17.02 -7.92 5.42
C GLU A 293 -16.48 -8.99 4.45
N THR A 294 -17.35 -9.56 3.60
CA THR A 294 -16.97 -10.62 2.66
C THR A 294 -16.50 -10.11 1.29
N SER A 295 -16.53 -8.79 1.06
CA SER A 295 -16.22 -8.19 -0.24
C SER A 295 -14.95 -7.35 -0.25
N GLN A 296 -14.86 -6.40 0.67
CA GLN A 296 -13.77 -5.42 0.74
C GLN A 296 -13.49 -5.11 2.20
N VAL A 297 -12.55 -5.84 2.81
CA VAL A 297 -12.26 -5.77 4.24
C VAL A 297 -10.77 -5.73 4.49
N ASN A 298 -10.40 -4.94 5.49
CA ASN A 298 -9.08 -4.88 6.08
C ASN A 298 -9.26 -5.13 7.57
N GLN A 299 -8.98 -6.36 8.00
CA GLN A 299 -9.20 -6.78 9.38
C GLN A 299 -7.97 -7.47 9.94
N ILE A 300 -7.84 -7.44 11.26
CA ILE A 300 -6.93 -8.26 12.03
C ILE A 300 -7.77 -9.13 12.96
N ASN A 301 -7.56 -10.43 12.87
CA ASN A 301 -8.11 -11.41 13.81
C ASN A 301 -7.10 -11.62 14.92
N PHE A 302 -7.50 -11.28 16.14
CA PHE A 302 -6.65 -11.39 17.32
C PHE A 302 -6.99 -12.65 18.13
N HIS A 303 -5.97 -13.43 18.43
CA HIS A 303 -5.99 -14.57 19.36
C HIS A 303 -4.80 -14.47 20.33
N TRP A 304 -4.68 -15.36 21.31
CA TRP A 304 -3.53 -15.39 22.21
C TRP A 304 -3.07 -16.80 22.46
N GLU A 305 -1.79 -17.00 22.71
CA GLU A 305 -1.28 -18.33 23.05
C GLU A 305 -1.16 -18.47 24.58
N PRO A 306 -1.76 -19.49 25.20
CA PRO A 306 -1.52 -19.81 26.59
C PRO A 306 -0.05 -20.21 26.80
N THR A 307 0.53 -19.82 27.93
CA THR A 307 1.93 -20.15 28.26
C THR A 307 2.00 -21.38 29.16
N ASP A 308 3.05 -22.18 28.99
CA ASP A 308 3.21 -23.43 29.72
C ASP A 308 3.81 -23.28 31.13
N ASP A 309 4.49 -22.17 31.45
CA ASP A 309 5.13 -21.99 32.76
C ASP A 309 4.33 -21.08 33.71
N PRO A 310 4.30 -21.36 35.03
CA PRO A 310 3.54 -20.57 36.01
C PRO A 310 3.86 -19.08 36.00
N ASN A 311 5.14 -18.73 35.88
CA ASN A 311 5.57 -17.34 35.98
C ASN A 311 5.12 -16.53 34.75
N SER A 312 5.31 -17.06 33.55
CA SER A 312 4.83 -16.43 32.33
C SER A 312 3.31 -16.43 32.26
N CYS A 313 2.65 -17.46 32.78
CA CYS A 313 1.19 -17.52 32.83
C CYS A 313 0.62 -16.36 33.65
N LEU A 314 1.24 -16.02 34.78
CA LEU A 314 0.81 -14.86 35.57
C LEU A 314 1.25 -13.52 34.95
N THR A 315 2.44 -13.47 34.34
CA THR A 315 3.07 -12.22 33.91
C THR A 315 2.65 -11.76 32.52
N TYR A 316 2.54 -12.68 31.57
CA TYR A 316 2.38 -12.36 30.16
C TYR A 316 1.02 -12.81 29.63
N TRP A 317 0.53 -12.08 28.64
CA TRP A 317 -0.63 -12.42 27.83
C TRP A 317 -0.26 -12.09 26.39
N TYR A 318 0.22 -13.11 25.67
CA TYR A 318 0.80 -12.95 24.34
C TYR A 318 -0.29 -13.01 23.28
N TRP A 319 -0.68 -11.84 22.77
CA TRP A 319 -1.61 -11.75 21.66
C TRP A 319 -0.88 -11.92 20.33
N HIS A 320 -1.56 -12.53 19.37
CA HIS A 320 -1.18 -12.62 17.97
C HIS A 320 -2.31 -12.03 17.14
N GLY A 321 -1.93 -11.31 16.09
CA GLY A 321 -2.90 -10.76 15.14
C GLY A 321 -2.57 -11.24 13.75
N ASP A 322 -3.55 -11.79 13.05
CA ASP A 322 -3.46 -12.15 11.64
C ASP A 322 -4.31 -11.20 10.82
N ALA A 323 -3.63 -10.40 9.99
CA ALA A 323 -4.31 -9.46 9.11
C ALA A 323 -4.82 -10.19 7.87
N VAL A 324 -6.10 -10.05 7.59
CA VAL A 324 -6.79 -10.60 6.42
C VAL A 324 -7.25 -9.44 5.54
N LEU A 325 -6.74 -9.39 4.31
CA LEU A 325 -7.13 -8.40 3.30
C LEU A 325 -7.97 -9.08 2.22
N ARG A 326 -9.19 -8.58 2.00
CA ARG A 326 -10.04 -9.02 0.89
C ARG A 326 -10.47 -7.84 0.04
N ASP A 327 -10.43 -8.04 -1.28
CA ASP A 327 -10.97 -7.09 -2.25
C ASP A 327 -11.44 -7.84 -3.51
N ASN A 328 -12.74 -8.14 -3.57
CA ASN A 328 -13.36 -8.79 -4.72
C ASN A 328 -13.30 -7.93 -6.00
N TRP A 329 -12.98 -6.64 -5.88
CA TRP A 329 -12.82 -5.71 -6.99
C TRP A 329 -11.35 -5.53 -7.39
N ALA A 330 -10.39 -6.21 -6.76
CA ALA A 330 -8.97 -6.05 -7.06
C ALA A 330 -8.61 -6.35 -8.53
N TRP A 331 -9.46 -7.10 -9.25
CA TRP A 331 -9.29 -7.38 -10.69
C TRP A 331 -9.20 -6.13 -11.55
N VAL A 332 -9.76 -4.98 -11.12
CA VAL A 332 -9.66 -3.74 -11.90
C VAL A 332 -8.20 -3.30 -12.08
N HIS A 333 -7.33 -3.61 -11.11
CA HIS A 333 -5.90 -3.28 -11.16
C HIS A 333 -5.11 -4.18 -12.14
N ILE A 334 -5.71 -5.25 -12.70
CA ILE A 334 -5.13 -6.02 -13.82
C ILE A 334 -4.94 -5.15 -15.07
N ILE A 335 -5.56 -3.96 -15.13
CA ILE A 335 -5.26 -2.97 -16.17
C ILE A 335 -3.76 -2.64 -16.28
N HIS A 336 -3.00 -2.74 -15.19
CA HIS A 336 -1.54 -2.59 -15.21
C HIS A 336 -0.84 -3.66 -16.03
N LEU A 337 -1.39 -4.87 -16.13
CA LEU A 337 -0.87 -5.92 -17.02
C LEU A 337 -0.97 -5.47 -18.48
N LEU A 338 -2.10 -4.85 -18.87
CA LEU A 338 -2.28 -4.33 -20.22
C LEU A 338 -1.27 -3.21 -20.52
N PHE A 339 -1.01 -2.33 -19.54
CA PHE A 339 0.03 -1.31 -19.67
C PHE A 339 1.42 -1.93 -19.80
N ALA A 340 1.74 -2.94 -19.00
CA ALA A 340 3.03 -3.64 -19.07
C ALA A 340 3.25 -4.29 -20.45
N VAL A 341 2.25 -5.02 -20.97
CA VAL A 341 2.32 -5.67 -22.29
C VAL A 341 2.52 -4.64 -23.41
N ASP A 342 1.79 -3.53 -23.38
CA ASP A 342 1.96 -2.44 -24.34
C ASP A 342 3.38 -1.85 -24.29
N VAL A 343 3.91 -1.56 -23.09
CA VAL A 343 5.28 -1.03 -22.95
C VAL A 343 6.33 -2.06 -23.38
N ILE A 344 6.17 -3.35 -23.06
CA ILE A 344 7.08 -4.42 -23.50
C ILE A 344 7.14 -4.47 -25.03
N PHE A 345 5.99 -4.40 -25.70
CA PHE A 345 5.94 -4.35 -27.16
C PHE A 345 6.71 -3.14 -27.72
N GLN A 346 6.48 -1.96 -27.15
CA GLN A 346 7.15 -0.73 -27.59
C GLN A 346 8.66 -0.73 -27.32
N LEU A 347 9.10 -1.30 -26.19
CA LEU A 347 10.53 -1.48 -25.91
C LEU A 347 11.17 -2.53 -26.81
N SER A 348 10.45 -3.59 -27.16
CA SER A 348 10.90 -4.60 -28.12
C SER A 348 11.09 -3.99 -29.51
N LEU A 349 10.16 -3.13 -29.94
CA LEU A 349 10.30 -2.33 -31.16
C LEU A 349 11.53 -1.42 -31.10
N LEU A 350 11.73 -0.70 -29.99
CA LEU A 350 12.91 0.16 -29.82
C LEU A 350 14.21 -0.66 -29.91
N LEU A 351 14.29 -1.80 -29.24
CA LEU A 351 15.46 -2.66 -29.26
C LEU A 351 15.73 -3.22 -30.67
N PHE A 352 14.67 -3.56 -31.41
CA PHE A 352 14.77 -3.94 -32.83
C PHE A 352 15.31 -2.80 -33.70
N LEU A 353 14.86 -1.55 -33.50
CA LEU A 353 15.37 -0.38 -34.21
C LEU A 353 16.84 -0.11 -33.88
N VAL A 354 17.24 -0.23 -32.60
CA VAL A 354 18.63 -0.07 -32.16
C VAL A 354 19.52 -1.13 -32.80
N TYR A 355 19.11 -2.41 -32.74
CA TYR A 355 19.82 -3.52 -33.37
C TYR A 355 20.04 -3.26 -34.87
N ARG A 356 18.99 -2.83 -35.57
CA ARG A 356 19.06 -2.57 -37.00
C ARG A 356 19.92 -1.34 -37.33
N SER A 357 19.87 -0.30 -36.51
CA SER A 357 20.75 0.85 -36.65
C SER A 357 22.22 0.44 -36.52
N ILE A 358 22.55 -0.42 -35.55
CA ILE A 358 23.90 -0.97 -35.37
C ILE A 358 24.32 -1.78 -36.61
N MET A 359 23.44 -2.61 -37.17
CA MET A 359 23.71 -3.35 -38.41
C MET A 359 23.94 -2.45 -39.63
N GLN A 360 23.34 -1.26 -39.64
CA GLN A 360 23.57 -0.21 -40.64
C GLN A 360 24.80 0.67 -40.34
N LYS A 361 25.65 0.28 -39.37
CA LYS A 361 26.86 1.01 -38.91
C LYS A 361 26.57 2.42 -38.38
N HIS A 362 25.34 2.67 -37.94
CA HIS A 362 24.93 3.92 -37.34
C HIS A 362 24.54 3.67 -35.88
N PHE A 363 25.27 4.25 -34.92
CA PHE A 363 24.94 4.07 -33.51
C PHE A 363 23.85 5.06 -33.09
N TRP A 364 22.65 4.56 -32.79
CA TRP A 364 21.50 5.35 -32.36
C TRP A 364 20.72 4.61 -31.26
N ILE A 365 20.31 5.35 -30.22
CA ILE A 365 19.42 4.87 -29.16
C ILE A 365 18.32 5.91 -29.00
N GLY A 366 17.09 5.49 -29.26
CA GLY A 366 15.89 6.30 -29.11
C GLY A 366 15.47 6.54 -27.66
N ASP A 367 14.40 7.30 -27.49
CA ASP A 367 13.83 7.60 -26.18
C ASP A 367 12.82 6.53 -25.75
N ALA A 368 13.19 5.66 -24.81
CA ALA A 368 12.30 4.60 -24.33
C ALA A 368 10.96 5.12 -23.77
N PHE A 369 10.93 6.37 -23.27
CA PHE A 369 9.73 6.96 -22.70
C PHE A 369 8.81 7.63 -23.74
N ALA A 370 9.24 7.74 -25.00
CA ALA A 370 8.43 8.39 -26.03
C ALA A 370 7.08 7.69 -26.29
N SER A 371 7.10 6.36 -26.35
CA SER A 371 5.89 5.55 -26.50
C SER A 371 5.00 5.63 -25.26
N ILE A 372 5.59 5.55 -24.06
CA ILE A 372 4.88 5.69 -22.78
C ILE A 372 4.18 7.04 -22.72
N SER A 373 4.91 8.13 -23.01
CA SER A 373 4.40 9.50 -22.93
C SER A 373 3.21 9.78 -23.86
N ASN A 374 3.06 9.06 -24.97
CA ASN A 374 1.88 9.17 -25.84
C ASN A 374 0.61 8.67 -25.16
N ALA A 375 0.71 7.58 -24.41
CA ALA A 375 -0.43 6.91 -23.81
C ALA A 375 -0.74 7.38 -22.37
N LEU A 376 0.17 8.12 -21.72
CA LEU A 376 0.04 8.54 -20.30
C LEU A 376 -1.29 9.23 -19.97
N LEU A 377 -1.84 10.04 -20.89
CA LEU A 377 -3.13 10.70 -20.67
C LEU A 377 -4.26 9.68 -20.51
N TYR A 378 -4.34 8.72 -21.42
CA TYR A 378 -5.32 7.64 -21.37
C TYR A 378 -5.10 6.73 -20.17
N ARG A 379 -3.85 6.34 -19.89
CA ARG A 379 -3.51 5.47 -18.76
C ARG A 379 -3.93 6.07 -17.43
N GLY A 380 -3.67 7.36 -17.20
CA GLY A 380 -4.11 8.05 -15.98
C GLY A 380 -5.64 8.09 -15.84
N ILE A 381 -6.37 8.37 -16.92
CA ILE A 381 -7.85 8.34 -16.89
C ILE A 381 -8.36 6.94 -16.57
N TYR A 382 -7.80 5.91 -17.19
CA TYR A 382 -8.20 4.53 -16.93
C TYR A 382 -7.93 4.10 -15.48
N VAL A 383 -6.79 4.50 -14.89
CA VAL A 383 -6.50 4.23 -13.48
C VAL A 383 -7.48 4.95 -12.55
N ILE A 384 -7.88 6.18 -12.87
CA ILE A 384 -8.90 6.91 -12.10
C ILE A 384 -10.25 6.18 -12.17
N ILE A 385 -10.66 5.72 -13.37
CA ILE A 385 -11.88 4.93 -13.54
C ILE A 385 -11.79 3.61 -12.78
N SER A 386 -10.64 2.93 -12.85
CA SER A 386 -10.37 1.68 -12.11
C SER A 386 -10.56 1.89 -10.61
N ASN A 387 -9.93 2.93 -10.06
CA ASN A 387 -10.09 3.29 -8.65
C ASN A 387 -11.53 3.64 -8.29
N HIS A 388 -12.25 4.34 -9.17
CA HIS A 388 -13.65 4.65 -8.95
C HIS A 388 -14.54 3.39 -8.89
N VAL A 389 -14.29 2.41 -9.76
CA VAL A 389 -15.01 1.11 -9.75
C VAL A 389 -14.67 0.30 -8.50
N ASN A 390 -13.43 0.38 -8.02
CA ASN A 390 -12.98 -0.24 -6.77
C ASN A 390 -13.52 0.48 -5.50
N GLY A 391 -14.29 1.57 -5.64
CA GLY A 391 -14.73 2.38 -4.50
C GLY A 391 -13.60 3.16 -3.83
N TYR A 392 -12.48 3.35 -4.52
CA TYR A 392 -11.21 3.89 -4.01
C TYR A 392 -10.60 3.08 -2.86
N TRP A 393 -11.00 1.81 -2.70
CA TRP A 393 -10.61 0.96 -1.58
C TRP A 393 -9.09 0.82 -1.43
N THR A 394 -8.37 0.46 -2.50
CA THR A 394 -6.90 0.33 -2.47
C THR A 394 -6.20 1.62 -1.99
N LEU A 395 -6.70 2.80 -2.40
CA LEU A 395 -6.12 4.09 -1.97
C LEU A 395 -6.51 4.45 -0.53
N THR A 396 -7.70 4.05 -0.09
CA THR A 396 -8.17 4.22 1.28
C THR A 396 -7.34 3.36 2.24
N GLU A 397 -7.13 2.08 1.95
CA GLU A 397 -6.26 1.20 2.74
C GLU A 397 -4.85 1.76 2.87
N PHE A 398 -4.25 2.17 1.75
CA PHE A 398 -2.94 2.80 1.73
C PHE A 398 -2.89 4.08 2.58
N SER A 399 -3.89 4.93 2.46
CA SER A 399 -3.93 6.20 3.18
C SER A 399 -4.18 6.01 4.67
N MET A 400 -5.02 5.04 5.04
CA MET A 400 -5.24 4.63 6.43
C MET A 400 -3.97 4.07 7.05
N ALA A 401 -3.26 3.18 6.34
CA ALA A 401 -1.98 2.65 6.80
C ALA A 401 -0.91 3.74 6.98
N LEU A 402 -0.88 4.75 6.09
CA LEU A 402 -0.03 5.92 6.28
C LEU A 402 -0.42 6.72 7.53
N ALA A 403 -1.72 6.95 7.74
CA ALA A 403 -2.23 7.70 8.87
C ALA A 403 -1.91 7.01 10.21
N ASP A 404 -2.13 5.70 10.27
CA ASP A 404 -1.85 4.85 11.43
C ASP A 404 -0.34 4.86 11.75
N SER A 405 0.52 4.65 10.74
CA SER A 405 1.99 4.72 10.87
C SER A 405 2.48 6.08 11.38
N VAL A 406 1.91 7.18 10.86
CA VAL A 406 2.27 8.54 11.30
C VAL A 406 1.78 8.82 12.73
N GLY A 407 0.68 8.22 13.17
CA GLY A 407 0.18 8.24 14.55
C GLY A 407 0.99 7.38 15.52
N GLY A 408 1.89 6.53 15.03
CA GLY A 408 2.70 5.61 15.84
C GLY A 408 2.08 4.23 16.04
N ASN A 409 1.01 3.93 15.32
CA ASN A 409 0.35 2.63 15.27
C ASN A 409 0.74 1.90 13.97
N SER A 410 0.52 0.58 13.90
CA SER A 410 0.83 -0.20 12.68
C SER A 410 -0.14 -1.37 12.47
N THR A 411 -1.40 -1.11 12.78
CA THR A 411 -2.53 -2.04 12.74
C THR A 411 -3.02 -2.24 11.30
N VAL A 412 -3.08 -1.19 10.48
CA VAL A 412 -3.61 -1.33 9.12
C VAL A 412 -2.54 -1.90 8.17
N LYS A 413 -2.83 -3.04 7.53
CA LYS A 413 -1.96 -3.65 6.52
C LYS A 413 -2.46 -3.33 5.12
N TYR A 414 -1.58 -3.32 4.12
CA TYR A 414 -1.99 -3.08 2.73
C TYR A 414 -0.93 -3.63 1.78
N LEU A 415 -1.27 -3.75 0.50
CA LEU A 415 -0.35 -4.15 -0.57
C LEU A 415 0.21 -2.92 -1.29
N PRO A 416 1.45 -2.50 -1.01
CA PRO A 416 1.99 -1.25 -1.51
C PRO A 416 2.15 -1.21 -3.03
N GLU A 417 2.31 -2.35 -3.68
CA GLU A 417 2.52 -2.48 -5.12
C GLU A 417 1.34 -1.89 -5.92
N MET A 418 0.10 -2.13 -5.47
CA MET A 418 -1.10 -1.66 -6.15
C MET A 418 -1.25 -0.14 -6.02
N ALA A 419 -1.18 0.38 -4.80
CA ALA A 419 -1.27 1.81 -4.54
C ALA A 419 -0.12 2.58 -5.22
N HIS A 420 1.11 2.04 -5.20
CA HIS A 420 2.27 2.64 -5.87
C HIS A 420 2.04 2.77 -7.37
N ALA A 421 1.62 1.69 -8.05
CA ALA A 421 1.41 1.70 -9.50
C ALA A 421 0.30 2.67 -9.93
N ASP A 422 -0.79 2.73 -9.18
CA ASP A 422 -1.89 3.67 -9.42
C ASP A 422 -1.45 5.11 -9.24
N MET A 423 -0.83 5.41 -8.09
CA MET A 423 -0.36 6.76 -7.78
C MET A 423 0.75 7.21 -8.73
N LEU A 424 1.65 6.32 -9.17
CA LEU A 424 2.67 6.63 -10.14
C LEU A 424 2.04 7.02 -11.48
N THR A 425 1.06 6.24 -11.94
CA THR A 425 0.41 6.50 -13.23
C THR A 425 -0.34 7.83 -13.22
N ILE A 426 -1.03 8.16 -12.13
CA ILE A 426 -1.68 9.46 -11.92
C ILE A 426 -0.63 10.59 -11.84
N TYR A 427 0.48 10.38 -11.15
CA TYR A 427 1.56 11.38 -11.06
C TYR A 427 2.16 11.70 -12.44
N LEU A 428 2.50 10.67 -13.22
CA LEU A 428 3.01 10.82 -14.58
C LEU A 428 2.00 11.52 -15.50
N ASN A 429 0.70 11.26 -15.32
CA ASN A 429 -0.37 11.94 -16.03
C ASN A 429 -0.39 13.45 -15.74
N ILE A 430 -0.36 13.84 -14.45
CA ILE A 430 -0.35 15.24 -14.02
C ILE A 430 0.90 15.96 -14.56
N VAL A 431 2.08 15.35 -14.42
CA VAL A 431 3.33 15.94 -14.92
C VAL A 431 3.33 16.06 -16.45
N SER A 432 2.71 15.12 -17.16
CA SER A 432 2.50 15.21 -18.61
C SER A 432 1.63 16.42 -18.97
N VAL A 433 0.49 16.62 -18.30
CA VAL A 433 -0.37 17.81 -18.49
C VAL A 433 0.40 19.10 -18.20
N LEU A 434 1.14 19.15 -17.09
CA LEU A 434 1.97 20.31 -16.73
C LEU A 434 3.03 20.60 -17.81
N SER A 435 3.64 19.56 -18.39
CA SER A 435 4.60 19.71 -19.48
C SER A 435 3.98 20.38 -20.72
N TYR A 436 2.75 20.03 -21.08
CA TYR A 436 2.00 20.68 -22.17
C TYR A 436 1.63 22.13 -21.84
N LEU A 437 1.13 22.40 -20.63
CA LEU A 437 0.77 23.75 -20.17
C LEU A 437 1.98 24.68 -20.14
N LEU A 438 3.12 24.19 -19.61
CA LEU A 438 4.36 24.93 -19.52
C LEU A 438 5.13 24.96 -20.85
N ARG A 439 4.72 24.17 -21.86
CA ARG A 439 5.41 24.04 -23.15
C ARG A 439 6.88 23.67 -22.98
N GLU A 440 7.16 22.70 -22.10
CA GLU A 440 8.52 22.26 -21.79
C GLU A 440 8.60 20.74 -21.62
N ARG A 441 9.58 20.11 -22.26
CA ARG A 441 9.85 18.67 -22.09
C ARG A 441 10.50 18.43 -20.73
N ILE A 442 9.92 17.51 -19.97
CA ILE A 442 10.39 17.14 -18.63
C ILE A 442 11.07 15.77 -18.71
N ASP A 443 12.22 15.63 -18.07
CA ASP A 443 13.05 14.44 -18.17
C ASP A 443 12.42 13.24 -17.43
N PRO A 444 12.27 12.06 -18.07
CA PRO A 444 11.61 10.90 -17.46
C PRO A 444 12.25 10.41 -16.16
N ILE A 445 13.59 10.38 -16.09
CA ILE A 445 14.29 9.91 -14.90
C ILE A 445 14.01 10.86 -13.74
N PHE A 446 14.09 12.17 -14.01
CA PHE A 446 13.84 13.18 -12.99
C PHE A 446 12.42 13.07 -12.42
N VAL A 447 11.41 12.87 -13.28
CA VAL A 447 10.01 12.71 -12.85
C VAL A 447 9.83 11.47 -11.99
N LEU A 448 10.38 10.34 -12.41
CA LEU A 448 10.30 9.09 -11.64
C LEU A 448 11.01 9.21 -10.29
N VAL A 449 12.21 9.79 -10.26
CA VAL A 449 12.92 10.03 -9.00
C VAL A 449 12.12 10.93 -8.07
N CYS A 450 11.51 12.01 -8.58
CA CYS A 450 10.65 12.88 -7.77
C CYS A 450 9.44 12.13 -7.19
N PHE A 451 8.82 11.24 -7.97
CA PHE A 451 7.73 10.41 -7.46
C PHE A 451 8.23 9.42 -6.39
N GLU A 452 9.28 8.66 -6.67
CA GLU A 452 9.80 7.65 -5.74
C GLU A 452 10.28 8.28 -4.44
N VAL A 453 10.88 9.48 -4.47
CA VAL A 453 11.22 10.23 -3.26
C VAL A 453 9.96 10.61 -2.48
N GLY A 454 8.93 11.12 -3.16
CA GLY A 454 7.66 11.49 -2.53
C GLY A 454 6.94 10.31 -1.91
N PHE A 455 6.88 9.18 -2.62
CA PHE A 455 6.20 7.97 -2.18
C PHE A 455 6.96 7.29 -1.04
N ASN A 456 8.27 7.10 -1.16
CA ASN A 456 9.06 6.40 -0.13
C ASN A 456 9.33 7.27 1.11
N SER A 457 9.36 8.60 0.97
CA SER A 457 9.57 9.52 2.10
C SER A 457 8.27 10.08 2.69
N ARG A 458 7.11 9.51 2.33
CA ARG A 458 5.76 10.01 2.68
C ARG A 458 5.55 10.27 4.18
N GLU A 459 6.03 9.39 5.05
CA GLU A 459 5.91 9.56 6.51
C GLU A 459 6.75 10.74 7.02
N GLY A 460 7.97 10.88 6.50
CA GLY A 460 8.84 12.03 6.81
C GLY A 460 8.26 13.33 6.27
N LEU A 461 7.66 13.30 5.08
CA LEU A 461 6.98 14.45 4.48
C LEU A 461 5.72 14.83 5.26
N ALA A 462 4.94 13.88 5.78
CA ALA A 462 3.80 14.16 6.64
C ALA A 462 4.23 14.95 7.88
N LYS A 463 5.34 14.56 8.52
CA LYS A 463 5.89 15.23 9.71
C LYS A 463 6.39 16.67 9.43
N ILE A 464 6.73 17.00 8.19
CA ILE A 464 7.12 18.37 7.79
C ILE A 464 5.91 19.32 7.79
N PHE A 465 4.69 18.79 7.63
CA PHE A 465 3.46 19.58 7.56
C PHE A 465 2.51 19.22 8.73
N PRO A 466 2.69 19.84 9.93
CA PRO A 466 1.93 19.47 11.13
C PRO A 466 0.41 19.51 10.96
N SER A 467 -0.10 20.46 10.16
CA SER A 467 -1.53 20.56 9.87
C SER A 467 -2.06 19.37 9.06
N LEU A 468 -1.27 18.85 8.12
CA LEU A 468 -1.63 17.68 7.33
C LEU A 468 -1.49 16.40 8.16
N GLN A 469 -0.41 16.29 8.95
CA GLN A 469 -0.22 15.20 9.90
C GLN A 469 -1.41 15.08 10.85
N LYS A 470 -1.86 16.20 11.42
CA LYS A 470 -3.01 16.21 12.34
C LYS A 470 -4.26 15.64 11.68
N VAL A 471 -4.57 16.02 10.44
CA VAL A 471 -5.75 15.48 9.73
C VAL A 471 -5.66 13.97 9.53
N LEU A 472 -4.47 13.43 9.24
CA LEU A 472 -4.27 11.98 9.12
C LEU A 472 -4.51 11.28 10.45
N VAL A 473 -3.85 11.75 11.52
CA VAL A 473 -3.93 11.14 12.85
C VAL A 473 -5.35 11.24 13.40
N ASP A 474 -5.98 12.41 13.35
CA ASP A 474 -7.36 12.60 13.81
C ASP A 474 -8.34 11.66 13.08
N TYR A 475 -8.15 11.45 11.77
CA TYR A 475 -8.99 10.52 10.99
C TYR A 475 -8.78 9.07 11.44
N SER A 476 -7.53 8.64 11.59
CA SER A 476 -7.18 7.28 12.04
C SER A 476 -7.69 6.98 13.44
N ASP A 477 -7.48 7.93 14.37
CA ASP A 477 -7.94 7.82 15.75
C ASP A 477 -9.47 7.72 15.79
N THR A 478 -10.17 8.57 15.04
CA THR A 478 -11.63 8.53 14.96
C THR A 478 -12.12 7.21 14.37
N GLU A 479 -11.53 6.75 13.26
CA GLU A 479 -11.88 5.46 12.65
C GLU A 479 -11.70 4.29 13.63
N SER A 480 -10.64 4.30 14.43
CA SER A 480 -10.41 3.23 15.42
C SER A 480 -11.53 3.11 16.46
N THR A 481 -12.27 4.19 16.73
CA THR A 481 -13.36 4.19 17.72
C THR A 481 -14.66 3.58 17.20
N PHE A 482 -14.93 3.58 15.90
CA PHE A 482 -16.19 3.09 15.33
C PHE A 482 -16.38 1.58 15.43
N GLY A 483 -15.32 0.81 15.67
CA GLY A 483 -15.43 -0.63 15.90
C GLY A 483 -16.15 -0.97 17.22
N ARG A 484 -16.30 0.00 18.13
CA ARG A 484 -17.01 -0.18 19.39
C ARG A 484 -18.51 -0.15 19.13
N VAL A 485 -19.21 -1.24 19.46
CA VAL A 485 -20.64 -1.33 19.22
C VAL A 485 -21.40 -0.46 20.21
N ASP A 486 -22.07 0.56 19.67
CA ASP A 486 -23.00 1.40 20.43
C ASP A 486 -24.21 0.59 20.86
N VAL A 487 -24.55 0.69 22.15
CA VAL A 487 -25.69 0.00 22.76
C VAL A 487 -26.59 0.99 23.46
N ASP A 488 -27.88 0.68 23.53
CA ASP A 488 -28.85 1.50 24.25
C ASP A 488 -28.70 1.36 25.78
N ASP A 489 -29.44 2.19 26.52
CA ASP A 489 -29.45 2.19 27.99
C ASP A 489 -29.90 0.86 28.60
N PHE A 490 -30.62 0.02 27.84
CA PHE A 490 -31.05 -1.30 28.30
C PHE A 490 -29.92 -2.33 28.15
N LEU A 491 -29.38 -2.51 26.95
CA LEU A 491 -28.29 -3.44 26.68
C LEU A 491 -27.03 -3.06 27.48
N SER A 492 -26.80 -1.76 27.68
CA SER A 492 -25.66 -1.31 28.48
C SER A 492 -25.69 -1.73 29.95
N LYS A 493 -26.88 -2.04 30.48
CA LYS A 493 -27.06 -2.52 31.86
C LYS A 493 -26.91 -4.03 32.01
N LEU A 494 -26.94 -4.81 30.92
CA LEU A 494 -26.80 -6.27 30.97
C LEU A 494 -25.37 -6.68 31.32
N SER A 495 -24.39 -5.97 30.77
CA SER A 495 -22.98 -6.24 30.98
C SER A 495 -22.16 -4.96 30.95
N PRO A 496 -21.11 -4.84 31.78
CA PRO A 496 -20.12 -3.79 31.65
C PRO A 496 -19.15 -4.04 30.48
N MET A 497 -19.10 -5.25 29.90
CA MET A 497 -18.29 -5.55 28.72
C MET A 497 -19.00 -5.16 27.42
N ARG A 498 -18.23 -4.88 26.37
CA ARG A 498 -18.72 -4.44 25.05
C ARG A 498 -18.03 -5.16 23.92
N LEU A 499 -18.77 -5.43 22.85
CA LEU A 499 -18.18 -5.89 21.61
C LEU A 499 -17.40 -4.75 20.97
N TRP A 500 -16.17 -5.06 20.58
CA TRP A 500 -15.36 -4.23 19.70
C TRP A 500 -14.98 -5.10 18.51
N THR A 501 -15.61 -4.80 17.38
CA THR A 501 -15.54 -5.60 16.15
C THR A 501 -15.15 -4.73 14.95
N MET A 502 -15.15 -5.30 13.75
CA MET A 502 -14.99 -4.58 12.50
C MET A 502 -16.20 -3.69 12.19
N HIS A 503 -15.99 -2.57 11.50
CA HIS A 503 -17.06 -1.62 11.18
C HIS A 503 -17.03 -1.17 9.71
N PRO A 504 -18.17 -0.75 9.14
CA PRO A 504 -18.15 -0.11 7.82
C PRO A 504 -17.45 1.25 7.92
N ILE A 505 -16.74 1.68 6.88
CA ILE A 505 -16.18 3.04 6.86
C ILE A 505 -17.33 4.06 6.90
N HIS A 506 -17.47 4.74 8.05
CA HIS A 506 -18.53 5.72 8.28
C HIS A 506 -18.13 7.11 7.79
N GLN A 507 -16.85 7.45 7.90
CA GLN A 507 -16.35 8.77 7.53
C GLN A 507 -16.19 8.92 6.02
N ASN A 508 -16.32 10.16 5.57
CA ASN A 508 -15.95 10.51 4.21
C ASN A 508 -14.43 10.30 4.02
N VAL A 509 -14.02 9.45 3.08
CA VAL A 509 -12.61 9.13 2.79
C VAL A 509 -11.85 10.26 2.08
N TRP A 510 -12.54 11.25 1.50
CA TRP A 510 -11.90 12.28 0.68
C TRP A 510 -10.83 13.13 1.40
N PRO A 511 -11.02 13.60 2.65
CA PRO A 511 -9.98 14.34 3.37
C PRO A 511 -8.69 13.53 3.52
N LEU A 512 -8.82 12.25 3.88
CA LEU A 512 -7.72 11.31 4.00
C LEU A 512 -6.97 11.17 2.67
N LEU A 513 -7.69 10.87 1.59
CA LEU A 513 -7.10 10.71 0.25
C LEU A 513 -6.40 12.00 -0.23
N ILE A 514 -7.05 13.15 -0.10
CA ILE A 514 -6.51 14.44 -0.57
C ILE A 514 -5.22 14.77 0.17
N VAL A 515 -5.19 14.62 1.50
CA VAL A 515 -4.00 14.91 2.29
C VAL A 515 -2.83 14.01 1.90
N THR A 516 -3.07 12.70 1.76
CA THR A 516 -2.07 11.73 1.31
C THR A 516 -1.52 12.09 -0.07
N PHE A 517 -2.39 12.45 -1.01
CA PHE A 517 -1.98 12.86 -2.35
C PHE A 517 -1.16 14.16 -2.33
N VAL A 518 -1.55 15.16 -1.53
CA VAL A 518 -0.79 16.42 -1.38
C VAL A 518 0.61 16.17 -0.83
N ILE A 519 0.75 15.29 0.16
CA ILE A 519 2.05 14.94 0.76
C ILE A 519 2.96 14.30 -0.30
N ILE A 520 2.48 13.26 -0.98
CA ILE A 520 3.29 12.49 -1.95
C ILE A 520 3.58 13.33 -3.19
N TYR A 521 2.60 14.12 -3.67
CA TYR A 521 2.73 14.92 -4.90
C TYR A 521 3.37 16.28 -4.66
N SER A 522 3.72 16.63 -3.43
CA SER A 522 4.48 17.84 -3.09
C SER A 522 5.76 18.00 -3.91
N THR A 523 6.37 16.88 -4.35
CA THR A 523 7.57 16.87 -5.21
C THR A 523 7.35 17.48 -6.60
N ILE A 524 6.10 17.65 -7.04
CA ILE A 524 5.76 18.41 -8.26
C ILE A 524 6.27 19.86 -8.14
N ILE A 525 6.31 20.44 -6.94
CA ILE A 525 6.86 21.79 -6.72
C ILE A 525 8.32 21.85 -7.16
N VAL A 526 9.10 20.80 -6.90
CA VAL A 526 10.51 20.69 -7.34
C VAL A 526 10.60 20.66 -8.86
N ILE A 527 9.68 19.95 -9.53
CA ILE A 527 9.58 19.93 -11.00
C ILE A 527 9.26 21.32 -11.55
N LEU A 528 8.31 22.03 -10.93
CA LEU A 528 7.94 23.39 -11.34
C LEU A 528 9.11 24.37 -11.18
N LEU A 529 9.81 24.34 -10.06
CA LEU A 529 11.00 25.16 -9.81
C LEU A 529 12.11 24.86 -10.83
N TYR A 530 12.33 23.59 -11.15
CA TYR A 530 13.28 23.19 -12.20
C TYR A 530 12.90 23.75 -13.57
N VAL A 531 11.62 23.67 -13.95
CA VAL A 531 11.13 24.22 -15.23
C VAL A 531 11.27 25.74 -15.27
N LEU A 532 10.94 26.44 -14.17
CA LEU A 532 11.10 27.89 -14.05
C LEU A 532 12.58 28.31 -14.18
N ALA A 533 13.48 27.65 -13.46
CA ALA A 533 14.92 27.90 -13.54
C ALA A 533 15.44 27.70 -14.98
N ARG A 534 15.00 26.64 -15.65
CA ARG A 534 15.37 26.36 -17.05
C ARG A 534 14.87 27.43 -18.01
N LYS A 535 13.65 27.95 -17.81
CA LYS A 535 13.12 29.06 -18.62
C LYS A 535 13.88 30.37 -18.39
N LEU A 536 14.17 30.70 -17.13
CA LEU A 536 14.95 31.88 -16.76
C LEU A 536 16.36 31.83 -17.36
N MET A 537 17.04 30.68 -17.28
CA MET A 537 18.37 30.48 -17.89
C MET A 537 18.36 30.70 -19.40
N ARG A 538 17.34 30.21 -20.12
CA ARG A 538 17.21 30.44 -21.57
C ARG A 538 16.93 31.90 -21.90
N TYR A 539 16.11 32.58 -21.09
CA TYR A 539 15.82 34.00 -21.27
C TYR A 539 17.08 34.86 -21.09
N HIS A 540 17.85 34.63 -20.02
CA HIS A 540 19.11 35.33 -19.78
C HIS A 540 20.17 35.07 -20.85
N SER A 541 20.32 33.80 -21.28
CA SER A 541 21.26 33.45 -22.37
C SER A 541 20.91 34.15 -23.69
N ARG A 542 19.60 34.33 -23.96
CA ARG A 542 19.11 35.05 -25.15
C ARG A 542 19.37 36.56 -25.05
N SER A 543 19.21 37.15 -23.86
CA SER A 543 19.50 38.57 -23.63
C SER A 543 21.00 38.87 -23.75
N GLN A 544 21.88 37.98 -23.26
CA GLN A 544 23.33 38.13 -23.42
C GLN A 544 23.77 38.03 -24.90
N ALA A 545 23.16 37.12 -25.67
CA ALA A 545 23.44 37.00 -27.11
C ALA A 545 22.92 38.22 -27.91
N ALA A 546 21.77 38.79 -27.52
CA ALA A 546 21.22 39.98 -28.17
C ALA A 546 22.01 41.26 -27.84
N ASN A 547 22.54 41.38 -26.61
CA ASN A 547 23.36 42.53 -26.20
C ASN A 547 24.79 42.48 -26.79
N GLN A 548 25.33 41.31 -27.12
CA GLN A 548 26.63 41.18 -27.81
C GLN A 548 26.57 41.60 -29.30
N ASP A 549 25.40 41.53 -29.95
CA ASP A 549 25.22 42.00 -31.34
C ASP A 549 24.98 43.53 -31.43
N GLY A 550 24.77 44.22 -30.29
CA GLY A 550 24.52 45.66 -30.23
C GLY A 550 25.77 46.55 -30.23
N ASP A 551 26.95 46.01 -29.89
CA ASP A 551 28.11 46.83 -29.51
C ASP A 551 29.32 46.75 -30.48
N ASN A 552 29.20 46.08 -31.62
CA ASN A 552 30.28 45.99 -32.62
C ASN A 552 29.86 46.48 -34.01
N LYS A 553 29.69 47.80 -34.14
CA LYS A 553 29.80 48.50 -35.44
C LYS A 553 31.25 48.92 -35.66
N SER A 554 32.12 48.01 -36.10
CA SER A 554 33.22 48.32 -37.03
C SER A 554 34.01 47.06 -37.41
N GLY A 555 34.25 46.89 -38.71
CA GLY A 555 35.43 46.17 -39.23
C GLY A 555 35.34 44.65 -39.39
N SER A 556 35.53 44.21 -40.63
CA SER A 556 35.96 42.85 -41.05
C SER A 556 34.90 41.75 -41.18
N ARG A 557 34.48 41.62 -42.44
CA ARG A 557 33.69 40.55 -43.05
C ARG A 557 34.48 39.23 -43.07
N ARG A 558 34.66 38.53 -41.94
CA ARG A 558 35.22 37.16 -41.92
C ARG A 558 35.03 36.40 -40.58
N GLN A 559 33.81 36.30 -40.06
CA GLN A 559 33.51 35.36 -38.96
C GLN A 559 32.02 34.96 -38.89
N GLY A 560 31.47 34.49 -40.01
CA GLY A 560 30.05 34.14 -40.15
C GLY A 560 29.65 32.71 -39.77
N SER A 561 30.45 31.93 -39.03
CA SER A 561 30.19 30.48 -38.84
C SER A 561 29.77 30.04 -37.44
N LYS A 562 29.84 30.90 -36.41
CA LYS A 562 29.31 30.60 -35.06
C LYS A 562 27.91 31.13 -34.81
N LEU A 563 27.51 32.21 -35.49
CA LEU A 563 26.24 32.91 -35.26
C LEU A 563 25.04 32.28 -36.00
N ALA A 564 25.28 31.41 -36.99
CA ALA A 564 24.22 30.65 -37.67
C ALA A 564 23.70 29.45 -36.84
N LEU A 565 24.47 28.98 -35.85
CA LEU A 565 24.12 27.80 -35.05
C LEU A 565 23.02 28.08 -34.00
N PHE A 566 22.87 29.35 -33.60
CA PHE A 566 21.83 29.80 -32.67
C PHE A 566 20.65 30.51 -33.35
N LYS A 567 20.81 30.91 -34.62
CA LYS A 567 19.76 31.60 -35.39
C LYS A 567 18.76 30.62 -36.04
N SER A 568 19.14 29.35 -36.27
CA SER A 568 18.31 28.37 -36.98
C SER A 568 17.09 27.84 -36.20
N ASP A 569 16.91 28.22 -34.93
CA ASP A 569 15.77 27.77 -34.11
C ASP A 569 14.64 28.81 -34.05
N THR A 570 14.79 29.96 -34.71
CA THR A 570 13.84 31.10 -34.61
C THR A 570 13.51 31.83 -35.91
N ASP A 571 14.03 31.43 -37.07
CA ASP A 571 13.53 31.97 -38.35
C ASP A 571 12.29 31.19 -38.82
N THR A 572 11.24 31.96 -39.12
CA THR A 572 9.98 31.68 -39.82
C THR A 572 9.40 30.25 -39.80
N ARG A 573 8.11 30.23 -39.45
CA ARG A 573 7.15 29.15 -39.22
C ARG A 573 6.88 28.27 -40.46
N GLU A 574 7.90 27.90 -41.23
CA GLU A 574 7.78 26.97 -42.35
C GLU A 574 7.81 25.54 -41.81
N LEU A 575 6.64 24.91 -41.75
CA LEU A 575 6.49 23.50 -41.44
C LEU A 575 7.21 22.67 -42.52
N MET A 576 8.00 21.68 -42.11
CA MET A 576 8.63 20.76 -43.07
C MET A 576 7.58 19.90 -43.78
N GLN A 577 7.95 19.26 -44.88
CA GLN A 577 7.03 18.37 -45.61
C GLN A 577 6.56 17.21 -44.73
N PHE A 578 7.45 16.63 -43.91
CA PHE A 578 7.07 15.67 -42.87
C PHE A 578 6.02 16.23 -41.89
N GLU A 579 6.23 17.43 -41.36
CA GLU A 579 5.32 18.08 -40.39
C GLU A 579 3.97 18.41 -41.02
N THR A 580 3.98 18.79 -42.30
CA THR A 580 2.77 19.11 -43.08
C THR A 580 1.99 17.84 -43.46
N ALA A 581 2.68 16.76 -43.80
CA ALA A 581 2.07 15.48 -44.18
C ALA A 581 1.50 14.71 -42.99
N THR A 582 2.24 14.65 -41.88
CA THR A 582 1.82 13.92 -40.67
C THR A 582 0.97 14.79 -39.72
N GLY A 583 0.93 16.10 -39.92
CA GLY A 583 0.31 17.04 -38.99
C GLY A 583 1.07 17.20 -37.66
N SER A 584 2.20 16.49 -37.49
CA SER A 584 2.98 16.51 -36.24
C SER A 584 4.03 17.63 -36.27
N VAL A 585 3.82 18.67 -35.46
CA VAL A 585 4.79 19.76 -35.33
C VAL A 585 5.90 19.32 -34.38
N LEU A 586 7.07 18.97 -34.92
CA LEU A 586 8.17 18.31 -34.17
C LEU A 586 8.62 19.15 -32.96
N LYS A 587 8.54 20.48 -33.08
CA LYS A 587 8.91 21.42 -32.01
C LYS A 587 7.87 21.54 -30.90
N ASN A 588 6.60 21.26 -31.17
CA ASN A 588 5.50 21.37 -30.20
C ASN A 588 5.21 20.05 -29.48
N ARG A 589 6.08 19.06 -29.63
CA ARG A 589 6.01 17.83 -28.86
C ARG A 589 6.49 18.08 -27.43
N PHE A 590 5.55 18.13 -26.50
CA PHE A 590 5.77 18.19 -25.05
C PHE A 590 5.35 16.87 -24.40
N GLY A 591 5.65 16.70 -23.13
CA GLY A 591 5.47 15.48 -22.37
C GLY A 591 6.71 15.09 -21.58
N ILE A 592 6.65 13.89 -21.02
CA ILE A 592 7.75 13.28 -20.27
C ILE A 592 8.68 12.60 -21.27
N LEU A 593 9.67 13.36 -21.74
CA LEU A 593 10.54 13.04 -22.87
C LEU A 593 11.93 13.58 -22.58
N SER A 594 12.96 12.79 -22.88
CA SER A 594 14.34 13.25 -22.77
C SER A 594 14.61 14.36 -23.79
N SER A 595 15.62 15.19 -23.55
CA SER A 595 15.96 16.26 -24.49
C SER A 595 16.62 15.72 -25.77
N TYR A 596 16.03 16.02 -26.93
CA TYR A 596 16.55 15.64 -28.25
C TYR A 596 16.56 16.82 -29.24
N LYS A 597 17.35 16.69 -30.31
CA LYS A 597 17.42 17.69 -31.40
C LYS A 597 16.28 17.44 -32.38
N ASN A 598 15.47 18.45 -32.68
CA ASN A 598 14.32 18.30 -33.59
C ASN A 598 14.75 18.22 -35.06
N TYR A 599 15.82 18.94 -35.45
CA TYR A 599 16.25 19.08 -36.85
C TYR A 599 17.73 18.74 -37.02
N THR A 600 18.06 18.15 -38.17
CA THR A 600 19.44 17.86 -38.62
C THR A 600 19.63 18.36 -40.05
N TYR A 601 20.80 18.90 -40.37
CA TYR A 601 21.11 19.35 -41.73
C TYR A 601 21.82 18.24 -42.51
N MET A 602 21.24 17.81 -43.63
CA MET A 602 21.84 16.87 -44.56
C MET A 602 21.93 17.51 -45.94
N LYS A 603 23.12 17.52 -46.55
CA LYS A 603 23.37 18.10 -47.90
C LYS A 603 22.81 19.52 -48.07
N GLY A 604 22.92 20.37 -47.04
CA GLY A 604 22.44 21.75 -47.07
C GLY A 604 20.93 21.94 -46.89
N ARG A 605 20.14 20.86 -46.77
CA ARG A 605 18.69 20.90 -46.50
C ARG A 605 18.40 20.53 -45.04
N ARG A 606 17.32 21.11 -44.48
CA ARG A 606 16.82 20.83 -43.12
C ARG A 606 15.97 19.56 -43.17
N CYS A 607 16.32 18.55 -42.38
CA CYS A 607 15.60 17.29 -42.27
C CYS A 607 15.14 17.05 -40.82
N ALA A 608 14.04 16.33 -40.64
CA ALA A 608 13.61 15.79 -39.36
C ALA A 608 14.66 14.81 -38.85
N SER A 609 15.09 14.95 -37.60
CA SER A 609 16.03 13.99 -37.00
C SER A 609 15.33 12.66 -36.73
N GLY A 610 16.08 11.55 -36.73
CA GLY A 610 15.55 10.23 -36.36
C GLY A 610 14.93 10.20 -34.95
N ASP A 611 15.52 10.94 -34.00
CA ASP A 611 14.93 11.14 -32.66
C ASP A 611 13.57 11.84 -32.73
N ALA A 612 13.44 12.85 -33.59
CA ALA A 612 12.20 13.60 -33.73
C ALA A 612 11.09 12.77 -34.39
N ILE A 613 11.42 11.95 -35.38
CA ILE A 613 10.48 11.03 -36.04
C ILE A 613 9.97 10.01 -35.01
N TYR A 614 10.89 9.35 -34.30
CA TYR A 614 10.53 8.35 -33.28
C TYR A 614 9.76 8.94 -32.11
N CYS A 615 10.21 10.08 -31.54
CA CYS A 615 9.58 10.70 -30.38
C CYS A 615 8.19 11.31 -30.68
N ASN A 616 7.86 11.51 -31.97
CA ASN A 616 6.51 11.87 -32.40
C ASN A 616 5.65 10.65 -32.75
N GLY A 617 6.13 9.43 -32.52
CA GLY A 617 5.35 8.21 -32.70
C GLY A 617 5.37 7.66 -34.13
N PHE A 618 6.44 7.87 -34.89
CA PHE A 618 6.56 7.36 -36.26
C PHE A 618 7.82 6.53 -36.47
N VAL A 619 7.75 5.59 -37.42
CA VAL A 619 8.88 4.79 -37.91
C VAL A 619 8.83 4.67 -39.43
N VAL A 620 9.99 4.49 -40.06
CA VAL A 620 10.12 4.40 -41.52
C VAL A 620 10.33 2.95 -41.96
N ALA A 621 9.37 2.36 -42.66
CA ALA A 621 9.48 1.01 -43.21
C ALA A 621 10.01 1.02 -44.65
N ASN A 622 11.18 0.41 -44.84
CA ASN A 622 11.88 0.19 -46.12
C ASN A 622 12.03 1.44 -46.99
N ASP A 623 12.19 2.61 -46.36
CA ASP A 623 12.28 3.93 -47.01
C ASP A 623 11.09 4.25 -47.96
N LYS A 624 10.00 3.49 -47.83
CA LYS A 624 8.79 3.59 -48.65
C LYS A 624 7.59 4.12 -47.86
N PHE A 625 7.53 3.80 -46.57
CA PHE A 625 6.36 4.03 -45.75
C PHE A 625 6.74 4.67 -44.41
N VAL A 626 5.96 5.65 -43.95
CA VAL A 626 5.99 6.19 -42.59
C VAL A 626 4.77 5.65 -41.86
N ILE A 627 5.01 4.84 -40.83
CA ILE A 627 4.00 4.11 -40.06
C ILE A 627 3.98 4.69 -38.65
N ALA A 628 2.80 4.92 -38.08
CA ALA A 628 2.66 5.28 -36.68
C ALA A 628 3.03 4.09 -35.78
N THR A 629 3.77 4.32 -34.70
CA THR A 629 4.22 3.26 -33.77
C THR A 629 3.06 2.60 -33.02
N GLU A 630 1.97 3.33 -32.80
CA GLU A 630 0.73 2.83 -32.19
C GLU A 630 0.00 1.82 -33.08
N ASP A 631 0.07 2.01 -34.40
CA ASP A 631 -0.59 1.13 -35.37
C ASP A 631 0.20 -0.15 -35.65
N LEU A 632 1.47 -0.23 -35.24
CA LEU A 632 2.36 -1.33 -35.64
C LEU A 632 1.92 -2.68 -35.06
N MET A 633 1.45 -2.71 -33.81
CA MET A 633 0.93 -3.94 -33.19
C MET A 633 -0.31 -4.42 -33.94
N SER A 634 -1.27 -3.53 -34.17
CA SER A 634 -2.49 -3.81 -34.93
C SER A 634 -2.18 -4.28 -36.36
N LEU A 635 -1.17 -3.68 -37.00
CA LEU A 635 -0.73 -4.05 -38.34
C LEU A 635 -0.12 -5.45 -38.37
N LEU A 636 0.71 -5.81 -37.39
CA LEU A 636 1.26 -7.17 -37.28
C LEU A 636 0.16 -8.21 -37.07
N ILE A 637 -0.78 -7.95 -36.16
CA ILE A 637 -1.91 -8.86 -35.92
C ILE A 637 -2.75 -9.00 -37.20
N MET A 638 -3.09 -7.89 -37.88
CA MET A 638 -3.83 -7.90 -39.15
C MET A 638 -3.10 -8.68 -40.25
N LYS A 639 -1.77 -8.61 -40.25
CA LYS A 639 -0.93 -9.35 -41.22
C LYS A 639 -0.91 -10.86 -40.93
N VAL A 640 -0.84 -11.25 -39.66
CA VAL A 640 -0.85 -12.65 -39.22
C VAL A 640 -2.23 -13.29 -39.44
N THR A 641 -3.29 -12.63 -38.99
CA THR A 641 -4.67 -13.17 -39.10
C THR A 641 -5.25 -13.05 -40.50
N ARG A 642 -4.65 -12.21 -41.36
CA ARG A 642 -5.18 -11.82 -42.68
C ARG A 642 -6.58 -11.20 -42.62
N ALA A 643 -7.03 -10.76 -41.44
CA ALA A 643 -8.33 -10.16 -41.21
C ALA A 643 -8.18 -8.68 -40.82
N ARG A 644 -8.99 -7.82 -41.44
CA ARG A 644 -9.01 -6.38 -41.13
C ARG A 644 -10.00 -6.13 -40.01
N PHE A 645 -9.49 -5.88 -38.81
CA PHE A 645 -10.30 -5.51 -37.64
C PHE A 645 -10.22 -4.02 -37.29
N THR A 646 -9.26 -3.27 -37.85
CA THR A 646 -9.15 -1.81 -37.66
C THR A 646 -8.65 -1.11 -38.93
N ASN A 647 -8.86 0.21 -39.01
CA ASN A 647 -8.46 1.05 -40.13
C ASN A 647 -7.12 1.71 -39.84
N ILE A 648 -6.06 1.21 -40.49
CA ILE A 648 -4.69 1.72 -40.32
C ILE A 648 -4.31 2.58 -41.53
N TYR A 649 -3.71 3.74 -41.29
CA TYR A 649 -3.28 4.66 -42.34
C TYR A 649 -1.76 4.87 -42.30
N VAL A 650 -1.13 4.88 -43.48
CA VAL A 650 0.32 4.96 -43.62
C VAL A 650 0.69 5.96 -44.71
N TYR A 651 1.75 6.74 -44.50
CA TYR A 651 2.20 7.73 -45.48
C TYR A 651 3.27 7.14 -46.39
N THR A 652 3.20 7.40 -47.69
CA THR A 652 4.20 6.94 -48.66
C THR A 652 5.29 7.98 -48.87
N ILE A 653 6.55 7.55 -48.98
CA ILE A 653 7.70 8.40 -49.27
C ILE A 653 7.90 8.44 -50.80
N ARG A 654 8.05 9.63 -51.39
CA ARG A 654 8.42 9.80 -52.81
C ARG A 654 9.93 9.98 -52.93
N GLU A 655 10.53 9.37 -53.94
CA GLU A 655 11.95 9.59 -54.27
C GLU A 655 12.20 11.09 -54.50
N ASP A 656 13.23 11.62 -53.83
CA ASP A 656 13.71 13.02 -53.87
C ASP A 656 12.75 14.16 -53.46
N THR A 657 11.48 13.87 -53.10
CA THR A 657 10.45 14.90 -52.86
C THR A 657 9.67 14.80 -51.54
N GLY A 658 10.13 13.96 -50.60
CA GLY A 658 9.63 13.93 -49.22
C GLY A 658 8.40 13.05 -48.98
N VAL A 659 7.73 13.27 -47.84
CA VAL A 659 6.57 12.46 -47.40
C VAL A 659 5.29 12.94 -48.08
N ASN A 660 4.52 12.02 -48.65
CA ASN A 660 3.24 12.33 -49.30
C ASN A 660 2.21 12.81 -48.26
N GLN A 661 1.47 13.87 -48.59
CA GLN A 661 0.48 14.48 -47.69
C GLN A 661 -0.80 13.65 -47.54
N THR A 662 -1.07 12.72 -48.46
CA THR A 662 -2.23 11.83 -48.39
C THR A 662 -1.86 10.50 -47.73
N ALA A 663 -2.54 10.20 -46.62
CA ALA A 663 -2.40 8.91 -45.94
C ALA A 663 -3.11 7.81 -46.75
N ARG A 664 -2.47 6.64 -46.86
CA ARG A 664 -3.00 5.47 -47.56
C ARG A 664 -3.53 4.45 -46.56
N LEU A 665 -4.77 4.02 -46.74
CA LEU A 665 -5.38 2.93 -45.98
C LEU A 665 -4.64 1.60 -46.26
N VAL A 666 -4.30 0.88 -45.20
CA VAL A 666 -3.57 -0.39 -45.24
C VAL A 666 -4.54 -1.57 -45.25
N TYR A 667 -4.28 -2.51 -46.15
CA TYR A 667 -4.89 -3.84 -46.17
C TYR A 667 -3.85 -4.90 -45.76
N PRO A 668 -4.26 -6.12 -45.37
CA PRO A 668 -3.33 -7.21 -45.04
C PRO A 668 -2.28 -7.50 -46.13
N THR A 669 -2.53 -7.13 -47.39
CA THR A 669 -1.61 -7.31 -48.52
C THR A 669 -0.77 -6.06 -48.87
N THR A 670 -1.07 -4.89 -48.31
CA THR A 670 -0.47 -3.60 -48.73
C THR A 670 1.01 -3.47 -48.38
N ILE A 671 1.43 -3.95 -47.21
CA ILE A 671 2.83 -3.92 -46.76
C ILE A 671 3.37 -5.35 -46.72
N SER A 672 4.53 -5.61 -47.33
CA SER A 672 5.14 -6.93 -47.33
C SER A 672 5.87 -7.23 -46.01
N TRP A 673 6.08 -8.52 -45.69
CA TRP A 673 6.94 -8.90 -44.55
C TRP A 673 8.36 -8.36 -44.70
N HIS A 674 8.85 -8.24 -45.93
CA HIS A 674 10.14 -7.66 -46.23
C HIS A 674 10.19 -6.16 -45.88
N ASP A 675 9.10 -5.43 -46.12
CA ASP A 675 9.02 -4.01 -45.76
C ASP A 675 9.01 -3.81 -44.24
N LEU A 676 8.29 -4.67 -43.49
CA LEU A 676 8.23 -4.64 -42.02
C LEU A 676 9.52 -5.15 -41.36
N ALA A 677 10.24 -6.09 -41.98
CA ALA A 677 11.60 -6.43 -41.55
C ALA A 677 12.56 -5.25 -41.75
N LYS A 678 12.19 -4.31 -42.64
CA LYS A 678 12.99 -3.15 -43.00
C LYS A 678 12.60 -1.83 -42.30
N VAL A 679 12.15 -1.84 -41.04
CA VAL A 679 11.86 -0.61 -40.26
C VAL A 679 13.11 0.10 -39.70
N SER A 680 13.20 1.42 -39.86
CA SER A 680 14.29 2.31 -39.39
C SER A 680 13.78 3.70 -38.96
N VAL A 681 14.69 4.58 -38.53
CA VAL A 681 14.44 5.99 -38.14
C VAL A 681 15.35 6.94 -38.92
N GLN A 682 15.51 6.69 -40.22
CA GLN A 682 16.32 7.57 -41.06
C GLN A 682 15.75 9.00 -41.11
N PRO A 683 16.61 10.03 -41.12
CA PRO A 683 16.16 11.41 -41.26
C PRO A 683 15.37 11.64 -42.54
N LEU A 684 14.24 12.33 -42.44
CA LEU A 684 13.35 12.63 -43.57
C LEU A 684 13.37 14.14 -43.91
N PRO A 685 13.36 14.53 -45.20
CA PRO A 685 13.32 15.93 -45.62
C PRO A 685 11.97 16.63 -45.36
#